data_AF-A0A0Q0XRD5-F1
#
_entry.id   AF-A0A0Q0XRD5-F1
#
_cell.length_a   1.000
_cell.length_b   1.000
_cell.length_c   1.000
_cell.angle_alpha   90.00
_cell.angle_beta   90.00
_cell.angle_gamma   90.00
#
_symmetry.space_group_name_H-M   'P 1'
#
loop_
_entity.id
_entity.type
_entity.pdbx_description
1 polymer ?
#
loop_
_entity_poly.entity_id
_entity_poly.type
_entity_poly.pdbx_seq_one_letter_code
_entity_poly.pdbx_strand_id
1 'polypeptide(L)'
;MDKKRVKFVLQSKTQPALELKTNPVGWDDKTRKISKKVGIVFDFAEKLTFYGDGYEYIRQAESIEGFDAVILCTKYFLNKHDRYEIEYSGQIDLSKRVKKFNSYQVNLEKGGLELDLKASFNDSYELERLDSIDGKVLPPLNYRNGFLNGRQLLVTSLLENKETVNAFQVGSSNAVLNYIPSLNKVYSGDFDINGVFNLSNGFNTGGDTPPIDGSKAYMSRSFTRKELKLKIKAVADYSFNISVLNGANSSFIVQFLVYKYIDADNPSVFQRVATVQRFDYPGLPSGLNEFSLDLDTDYNLVVEEDEIVFFSFRFFVNGQALPSNEFSITHTNISIESEEDNAYPSTTYEGLTVLDAAKRLSLITFGRNVVQSETLLNGPFKDLLITSGKKLRGFPDSMELSWKNLIESSQKILNIDYGIELVGGVEKIVFREFDEFFRRRSLIDLGYVGDVEEIPTDLNEKVTIGYKEAGEYEEQQGLDEHNTISNFKHNFKSVDGELDLVSEIRADNLAIELTRRKPREDFPTEDTPYDKDNFFIDCYQQSSSYINRNWDKDFKVLPTGIYSPETAFNLRLSPVNTLYRYSNRLTCLSQYPDRKTLFVNAVGNSQLETQLKDVGAVEIDPRLERGDILNSDLLKPLFQPYEATFVYRFSEEQLRYLMKSTDGIPHYYYSLKYTDRNGNINYGFLLEYQPSKEGQIKLIKANYGI
;
A
#
# COMPACT_ATOMS: atom_id res chain seq x y z
N MET A 1 38.47 11.46 41.68
CA MET A 1 37.32 12.23 42.19
C MET A 1 36.99 11.69 43.56
N ASP A 2 36.76 12.56 44.54
CA ASP A 2 36.41 12.14 45.90
C ASP A 2 35.10 11.34 45.90
N LYS A 3 35.10 10.18 46.57
CA LYS A 3 33.95 9.26 46.74
C LYS A 3 32.71 9.91 47.38
N LYS A 4 32.79 11.17 47.83
CA LYS A 4 31.73 11.89 48.57
C LYS A 4 30.76 12.70 47.70
N ARG A 5 30.97 12.84 46.38
CA ARG A 5 30.12 13.70 45.53
C ARG A 5 29.04 12.99 44.73
N VAL A 6 29.00 11.66 44.73
CA VAL A 6 28.02 10.88 43.96
C VAL A 6 27.48 9.74 44.81
N LYS A 7 26.18 9.48 44.70
CA LYS A 7 25.53 8.32 45.33
C LYS A 7 24.55 7.65 44.36
N PHE A 8 24.30 6.37 44.59
CA PHE A 8 23.37 5.56 43.82
C PHE A 8 22.24 5.06 44.71
N VAL A 9 21.02 5.09 44.18
CA VAL A 9 19.83 4.54 44.84
C VAL A 9 19.19 3.52 43.91
N LEU A 10 18.97 2.31 44.41
CA LEU A 10 18.14 1.30 43.74
C LEU A 10 16.73 1.33 44.30
N GLN A 11 15.72 1.15 43.45
CA GLN A 11 14.33 1.08 43.85
C GLN A 11 13.60 0.05 42.98
N SER A 12 12.71 -0.75 43.56
CA SER A 12 11.81 -1.64 42.82
C SER A 12 10.43 -1.63 43.47
N LYS A 13 9.44 -2.29 42.84
CA LYS A 13 8.11 -2.45 43.46
C LYS A 13 8.13 -3.39 44.67
N THR A 14 9.05 -4.35 44.66
CA THR A 14 9.14 -5.45 45.62
C THR A 14 10.04 -5.18 46.82
N GLN A 15 10.86 -4.12 46.77
CA GLN A 15 11.82 -3.79 47.81
C GLN A 15 11.86 -2.27 48.07
N PRO A 16 12.12 -1.82 49.30
CA PRO A 16 12.26 -0.40 49.62
C PRO A 16 13.51 0.18 48.95
N ALA A 17 13.50 1.49 48.66
CA ALA A 17 14.65 2.14 48.05
C ALA A 17 15.93 1.95 48.90
N LEU A 18 17.03 1.55 48.25
CA LEU A 18 18.33 1.28 48.86
C LEU A 18 19.37 2.27 48.34
N GLU A 19 19.88 3.13 49.22
CA GLU A 19 21.11 3.87 48.96
C GLU A 19 22.32 2.94 49.07
N LEU A 20 23.09 2.81 47.99
CA LEU A 20 24.21 1.89 47.91
C LEU A 20 25.38 2.36 48.77
N LYS A 21 25.89 1.47 49.63
CA LYS A 21 27.13 1.68 50.40
C LYS A 21 28.36 1.71 49.50
N THR A 22 28.31 0.97 48.39
CA THR A 22 29.38 0.89 47.39
C THR A 22 28.83 1.26 46.02
N ASN A 23 29.40 2.30 45.41
CA ASN A 23 29.02 2.67 44.04
C ASN A 23 29.35 1.52 43.07
N PRO A 24 28.48 1.24 42.08
CA PRO A 24 28.70 0.15 41.12
C PRO A 24 29.90 0.46 40.23
N VAL A 25 30.80 -0.50 39.99
CA VAL A 25 31.98 -0.30 39.13
C VAL A 25 31.53 0.03 37.70
N GLY A 26 32.23 0.97 37.04
CA GLY A 26 31.89 1.47 35.70
C GLY A 26 31.02 2.74 35.70
N TRP A 27 30.71 3.29 36.88
CA TRP A 27 29.89 4.50 37.05
C TRP A 27 30.63 5.83 36.79
N ASP A 28 31.94 5.82 36.99
CA ASP A 28 32.88 6.93 36.81
C ASP A 28 33.68 6.81 35.51
N ASP A 29 33.56 5.66 34.85
CA ASP A 29 33.99 5.47 33.48
C ASP A 29 33.05 6.22 32.51
N LYS A 30 33.55 6.48 31.30
CA LYS A 30 32.89 7.20 30.20
C LYS A 30 31.66 6.43 29.63
N THR A 31 30.96 5.63 30.44
CA THR A 31 29.98 4.61 30.04
C THR A 31 28.57 5.14 29.80
N ARG A 32 28.27 6.36 30.27
CA ARG A 32 27.04 7.05 29.88
C ARG A 32 27.10 7.35 28.39
N LYS A 33 26.01 7.15 27.68
CA LYS A 33 25.88 7.51 26.28
C LYS A 33 24.47 8.02 26.04
N ILE A 34 24.39 9.19 25.43
CA ILE A 34 23.15 9.74 24.89
C ILE A 34 23.20 9.45 23.39
N SER A 35 22.23 8.71 22.86
CA SER A 35 22.03 8.59 21.41
C SER A 35 20.62 9.02 21.03
N LYS A 36 20.48 9.61 19.85
CA LYS A 36 19.20 10.07 19.30
C LYS A 36 18.94 9.32 17.99
N LYS A 37 17.78 8.67 17.90
CA LYS A 37 17.21 8.15 16.65
C LYS A 37 15.92 8.89 16.36
N VAL A 38 15.97 9.86 15.45
CA VAL A 38 14.85 10.75 15.09
C VAL A 38 14.16 11.33 16.33
N GLY A 39 12.99 10.82 16.73
CA GLY A 39 12.24 11.32 17.87
C GLY A 39 12.66 10.75 19.23
N ILE A 40 13.47 9.69 19.26
CA ILE A 40 13.79 8.91 20.46
C ILE A 40 15.20 9.24 20.94
N VAL A 41 15.32 9.55 22.24
CA VAL A 41 16.61 9.72 22.91
C VAL A 41 16.81 8.59 23.91
N PHE A 42 17.89 7.85 23.70
CA PHE A 42 18.41 6.85 24.60
C PHE A 42 19.48 7.49 25.47
N ASP A 43 19.35 7.39 26.79
CA ASP A 43 20.35 7.87 27.75
C ASP A 43 20.60 6.76 28.76
N PHE A 44 21.71 6.06 28.59
CA PHE A 44 22.00 4.85 29.36
C PHE A 44 23.45 4.79 29.80
N ALA A 45 23.69 4.01 30.86
CA ALA A 45 25.03 3.59 31.27
C ALA A 45 25.21 2.10 30.96
N GLU A 46 26.24 1.78 30.17
CA GLU A 46 26.58 0.39 29.88
C GLU A 46 27.48 -0.23 30.96
N LYS A 47 27.31 -1.53 31.18
CA LYS A 47 28.26 -2.39 31.92
C LYS A 47 28.52 -1.98 33.37
N LEU A 48 27.50 -1.51 34.09
CA LEU A 48 27.60 -1.29 35.53
C LEU A 48 27.72 -2.62 36.27
N THR A 49 28.72 -2.74 37.12
CA THR A 49 28.93 -3.94 37.94
C THR A 49 28.62 -3.66 39.40
N PHE A 50 27.54 -4.25 39.90
CA PHE A 50 27.09 -4.15 41.28
C PHE A 50 27.70 -5.27 42.13
N TYR A 51 28.16 -4.90 43.31
CA TYR A 51 28.73 -5.79 44.34
C TYR A 51 27.99 -5.56 45.66
N GLY A 52 28.13 -6.48 46.61
CA GLY A 52 27.65 -6.29 47.98
C GLY A 52 26.15 -6.03 48.04
N ASP A 53 25.75 -4.91 48.65
CA ASP A 53 24.36 -4.54 48.86
C ASP A 53 23.59 -4.31 47.54
N GLY A 54 24.26 -3.75 46.52
CA GLY A 54 23.66 -3.62 45.18
C GLY A 54 23.43 -4.97 44.50
N TYR A 55 24.37 -5.91 44.62
CA TYR A 55 24.23 -7.27 44.07
C TYR A 55 23.07 -8.02 44.74
N GLU A 56 23.00 -7.98 46.07
CA GLU A 56 21.95 -8.64 46.84
C GLU A 56 20.56 -8.09 46.54
N TYR A 57 20.43 -6.76 46.43
CA TYR A 57 19.18 -6.11 46.07
C TYR A 57 18.65 -6.59 44.71
N ILE A 58 19.52 -6.59 43.70
CA ILE A 58 19.17 -7.03 42.34
C ILE A 58 18.81 -8.52 42.33
N ARG A 59 19.62 -9.35 43.01
CA ARG A 59 19.38 -10.80 43.12
C ARG A 59 18.04 -11.11 43.78
N GLN A 60 17.67 -10.36 44.81
CA GLN A 60 16.41 -10.57 45.51
C GLN A 60 15.21 -10.17 44.64
N ALA A 61 15.28 -9.05 43.92
CA ALA A 61 14.22 -8.62 43.01
C ALA A 61 14.02 -9.66 41.90
N GLU A 62 15.12 -10.11 41.29
CA GLU A 62 15.10 -11.18 40.29
C GLU A 62 14.53 -12.49 40.84
N SER A 63 14.81 -12.86 42.09
CA SER A 63 14.27 -14.09 42.68
C SER A 63 12.74 -14.05 42.91
N ILE A 64 12.15 -12.86 42.97
CA ILE A 64 10.71 -12.66 43.21
C ILE A 64 9.96 -12.49 41.89
N GLU A 65 10.45 -11.62 41.00
CA GLU A 65 9.77 -11.21 39.76
C GLU A 65 10.43 -11.78 38.50
N GLY A 66 11.49 -12.58 38.63
CA GLY A 66 12.21 -13.14 37.48
C GLY A 66 12.96 -12.06 36.68
N PHE A 67 12.99 -12.25 35.35
CA PHE A 67 13.62 -11.30 34.44
C PHE A 67 12.80 -10.01 34.25
N ASP A 68 11.52 -10.01 34.65
CA ASP A 68 10.61 -8.87 34.54
C ASP A 68 10.71 -7.90 35.72
N ALA A 69 11.61 -8.16 36.67
CA ALA A 69 11.78 -7.31 37.84
C ALA A 69 12.17 -5.88 37.43
N VAL A 70 11.30 -4.92 37.73
CA VAL A 70 11.53 -3.50 37.43
C VAL A 70 12.37 -2.88 38.53
N ILE A 71 13.67 -2.73 38.27
CA ILE A 71 14.62 -2.10 39.21
C ILE A 71 15.13 -0.80 38.60
N LEU A 72 14.76 0.32 39.20
CA LEU A 72 15.28 1.65 38.87
C LEU A 72 16.61 1.87 39.60
N CYS A 73 17.60 2.36 38.88
CA CYS A 73 18.88 2.80 39.38
C CYS A 73 19.02 4.30 39.11
N THR A 74 19.06 5.09 40.18
CA THR A 74 19.19 6.55 40.10
C THR A 74 20.54 6.99 40.62
N LYS A 75 21.27 7.75 39.79
CA LYS A 75 22.52 8.41 40.16
C LYS A 75 22.22 9.84 40.61
N TYR A 76 22.76 10.22 41.76
CA TYR A 76 22.72 11.58 42.28
C TYR A 76 24.13 12.16 42.34
N PHE A 77 24.23 13.46 42.07
CA PHE A 77 25.46 14.23 42.27
C PHE A 77 25.22 15.37 43.27
N LEU A 78 26.26 15.75 44.00
CA LEU A 78 26.22 16.89 44.90
C LEU A 78 26.46 18.18 44.10
N ASN A 79 25.46 19.06 44.05
CA ASN A 79 25.53 20.33 43.32
C ASN A 79 26.40 21.36 44.05
N LYS A 80 26.57 22.55 43.45
CA LYS A 80 27.35 23.68 44.03
C LYS A 80 26.75 24.27 45.32
N HIS A 81 25.52 23.89 45.68
CA HIS A 81 24.78 24.34 46.85
C HIS A 81 24.64 23.21 47.89
N ASP A 82 25.50 22.19 47.84
CA ASP A 82 25.49 21.02 48.74
C ASP A 82 24.14 20.27 48.81
N ARG A 83 23.39 20.28 47.71
CA ARG A 83 22.16 19.49 47.55
C ARG A 83 22.37 18.40 46.51
N TYR A 84 21.92 17.19 46.82
CA TYR A 84 21.91 16.10 45.85
C TYR A 84 20.82 16.35 44.81
N GLU A 85 21.22 16.35 43.55
CA GLU A 85 20.33 16.41 42.38
C GLU A 85 20.48 15.12 41.57
N ILE A 86 19.40 14.70 40.91
CA ILE A 86 19.42 13.53 40.03
C ILE A 86 20.26 13.86 38.79
N GLU A 87 21.27 13.04 38.51
CA GLU A 87 22.10 13.13 37.30
C GLU A 87 21.48 12.33 36.15
N TYR A 88 21.08 11.08 36.45
CA TYR A 88 20.32 10.22 35.55
C TYR A 88 19.57 9.13 36.34
N SER A 89 18.55 8.54 35.72
CA SER A 89 17.84 7.37 36.24
C SER A 89 17.54 6.41 35.09
N GLY A 90 17.81 5.12 35.28
CA GLY A 90 17.55 4.08 34.27
C GLY A 90 17.06 2.79 34.91
N GLN A 91 16.43 1.93 34.12
CA GLN A 91 15.98 0.61 34.56
C GLN A 91 17.06 -0.43 34.26
N ILE A 92 17.30 -1.35 35.19
CA ILE A 92 18.24 -2.46 35.02
C ILE A 92 17.66 -3.46 34.02
N ASP A 93 18.43 -3.78 32.96
CA ASP A 93 18.12 -4.87 32.04
C ASP A 93 18.67 -6.20 32.60
N LEU A 94 17.77 -7.01 33.17
CA LEU A 94 18.09 -8.33 33.70
C LEU A 94 18.26 -9.39 32.62
N SER A 95 17.69 -9.20 31.43
CA SER A 95 17.74 -10.17 30.33
C SER A 95 19.15 -10.34 29.76
N LYS A 96 19.95 -9.26 29.77
CA LYS A 96 21.35 -9.25 29.32
C LYS A 96 22.37 -9.32 30.46
N ARG A 97 21.95 -9.62 31.69
CA ARG A 97 22.84 -9.59 32.87
C ARG A 97 23.91 -10.68 32.79
N VAL A 98 25.13 -10.34 33.23
CA VAL A 98 26.20 -11.33 33.46
C VAL A 98 26.37 -11.55 34.96
N LYS A 99 26.04 -12.76 35.42
CA LYS A 99 26.21 -13.18 36.81
C LYS A 99 27.61 -13.73 37.04
N LYS A 100 28.30 -13.23 38.07
CA LYS A 100 29.52 -13.82 38.63
C LYS A 100 29.31 -14.16 40.10
N PHE A 101 30.29 -14.79 40.74
CA PHE A 101 30.20 -15.32 42.10
C PHE A 101 29.61 -14.34 43.14
N ASN A 102 29.96 -13.05 43.07
CA ASN A 102 29.45 -12.01 43.99
C ASN A 102 29.19 -10.68 43.27
N SER A 103 28.74 -10.74 42.02
CA SER A 103 28.41 -9.53 41.28
C SER A 103 27.42 -9.76 40.15
N TYR A 104 26.67 -8.70 39.87
CA TYR A 104 25.91 -8.58 38.64
C TYR A 104 26.49 -7.47 37.79
N GLN A 105 26.84 -7.79 36.56
CA GLN A 105 27.10 -6.81 35.52
C GLN A 105 25.84 -6.66 34.68
N VAL A 106 25.32 -5.45 34.61
CA VAL A 106 24.06 -5.11 33.94
C VAL A 106 24.22 -3.85 33.10
N ASN A 107 23.31 -3.67 32.15
CA ASN A 107 23.12 -2.38 31.50
C ASN A 107 21.94 -1.66 32.16
N LEU A 108 22.01 -0.34 32.20
CA LEU A 108 20.81 0.47 32.41
C LEU A 108 20.22 0.75 31.04
N GLU A 109 18.92 0.58 30.88
CA GLU A 109 18.19 1.08 29.71
C GLU A 109 17.24 2.18 30.19
N LYS A 110 16.81 3.05 29.27
CA LYS A 110 15.73 3.98 29.58
C LYS A 110 14.45 3.15 29.66
N GLY A 111 13.97 2.91 30.89
CA GLY A 111 12.74 2.17 31.13
C GLY A 111 11.51 2.97 30.69
N GLY A 112 10.32 2.44 30.97
CA GLY A 112 9.06 3.09 30.62
C GLY A 112 8.59 2.77 29.21
N LEU A 113 7.91 3.73 28.58
CA LEU A 113 7.11 3.47 27.37
C LEU A 113 7.94 3.00 26.17
N GLU A 114 9.21 3.41 26.12
CA GLU A 114 10.13 3.01 25.05
C GLU A 114 10.45 1.51 25.08
N LEU A 115 10.73 0.98 26.28
CA LEU A 115 11.00 -0.45 26.49
C LEU A 115 9.74 -1.28 26.19
N ASP A 116 8.58 -0.81 26.67
CA ASP A 116 7.30 -1.48 26.46
C ASP A 116 6.92 -1.53 24.96
N LEU A 117 7.14 -0.41 24.23
CA LEU A 117 6.90 -0.36 22.79
C LEU A 117 7.84 -1.30 22.04
N LYS A 118 9.12 -1.35 22.42
CA LYS A 118 10.11 -2.24 21.79
C LYS A 118 9.76 -3.71 21.99
N ALA A 119 9.23 -4.07 23.15
CA ALA A 119 8.81 -5.44 23.46
C ALA A 119 7.62 -5.91 22.60
N SER A 120 6.71 -5.00 22.26
CA SER A 120 5.50 -5.29 21.47
C SER A 120 5.58 -4.84 20.01
N PHE A 121 6.73 -4.35 19.55
CA PHE A 121 6.86 -3.66 18.27
C PHE A 121 6.47 -4.56 17.08
N ASN A 122 6.90 -5.82 17.13
CA ASN A 122 6.73 -6.77 16.03
C ASN A 122 5.43 -7.59 16.12
N ASP A 123 4.77 -7.60 17.28
CA ASP A 123 3.61 -8.44 17.50
C ASP A 123 2.41 -7.89 16.75
N SER A 124 1.71 -8.77 16.04
CA SER A 124 0.42 -8.46 15.40
C SER A 124 -0.73 -8.74 16.36
N TYR A 125 -1.71 -7.84 16.39
CA TYR A 125 -2.88 -7.97 17.25
C TYR A 125 -4.18 -7.82 16.45
N GLU A 126 -5.18 -8.63 16.77
CA GLU A 126 -6.57 -8.38 16.39
C GLU A 126 -7.05 -7.09 17.05
N LEU A 127 -7.45 -6.10 16.25
CA LEU A 127 -7.81 -4.79 16.77
C LEU A 127 -9.16 -4.76 17.50
N GLU A 128 -10.05 -5.73 17.33
CA GLU A 128 -11.37 -5.75 17.98
C GLU A 128 -11.37 -6.33 19.40
N ARG A 129 -10.25 -6.90 19.85
CA ARG A 129 -10.12 -7.49 21.19
C ARG A 129 -10.56 -6.56 22.33
N LEU A 130 -11.22 -7.10 23.35
CA LEU A 130 -11.78 -6.30 24.44
C LEU A 130 -10.89 -6.24 25.70
N ASP A 131 -9.66 -6.71 25.59
CA ASP A 131 -8.66 -6.69 26.65
C ASP A 131 -7.28 -6.28 26.14
N SER A 132 -6.46 -5.69 27.00
CA SER A 132 -5.04 -5.44 26.72
C SER A 132 -4.21 -6.71 26.92
N ILE A 133 -2.94 -6.69 26.51
CA ILE A 133 -2.00 -7.79 26.80
C ILE A 133 -1.87 -8.07 28.30
N ASP A 134 -2.02 -7.04 29.14
CA ASP A 134 -2.02 -7.15 30.62
C ASP A 134 -3.40 -7.47 31.22
N GLY A 135 -4.41 -7.81 30.42
CA GLY A 135 -5.76 -8.17 30.87
C GLY A 135 -6.65 -7.01 31.34
N LYS A 136 -6.31 -5.74 31.01
CA LYS A 136 -7.21 -4.60 31.29
C LYS A 136 -8.33 -4.57 30.26
N VAL A 137 -9.57 -4.36 30.72
CA VAL A 137 -10.74 -4.22 29.84
C VAL A 137 -10.60 -2.98 28.95
N LEU A 138 -10.83 -3.15 27.66
CA LEU A 138 -10.81 -2.11 26.65
C LEU A 138 -12.23 -1.77 26.18
N PRO A 139 -12.50 -0.50 25.80
CA PRO A 139 -13.75 -0.18 25.14
C PRO A 139 -13.83 -0.87 23.77
N PRO A 140 -15.05 -1.14 23.26
CA PRO A 140 -15.25 -1.58 21.88
C PRO A 140 -14.58 -0.63 20.89
N LEU A 141 -13.98 -1.20 19.85
CA LEU A 141 -13.40 -0.43 18.75
C LEU A 141 -14.52 0.19 17.92
N ASN A 142 -14.40 1.50 17.65
CA ASN A 142 -15.30 2.19 16.74
C ASN A 142 -14.61 2.40 15.41
N TYR A 143 -15.10 1.75 14.36
CA TYR A 143 -14.63 2.01 13.00
C TYR A 143 -15.20 3.30 12.42
N ARG A 144 -14.51 3.79 11.39
CA ARG A 144 -15.00 4.84 10.50
C ARG A 144 -15.69 4.19 9.31
N ASN A 145 -16.78 4.80 8.86
CA ASN A 145 -17.48 4.38 7.67
C ASN A 145 -16.77 4.96 6.44
N GLY A 146 -16.10 4.08 5.70
CA GLY A 146 -15.57 4.35 4.39
C GLY A 146 -16.64 4.15 3.30
N PHE A 147 -16.58 4.96 2.26
CA PHE A 147 -17.39 4.85 1.05
C PHE A 147 -16.42 4.84 -0.13
N LEU A 148 -16.35 3.71 -0.81
CA LEU A 148 -15.43 3.47 -1.90
C LEU A 148 -16.18 3.61 -3.22
N ASN A 149 -15.92 4.70 -3.95
CA ASN A 149 -16.35 4.85 -5.32
C ASN A 149 -15.63 3.82 -6.18
N GLY A 150 -16.34 3.21 -7.11
CA GLY A 150 -15.78 2.11 -7.87
C GLY A 150 -14.73 2.51 -8.88
N ARG A 151 -13.68 1.69 -8.95
CA ARG A 151 -12.70 1.72 -10.03
C ARG A 151 -13.28 1.00 -11.23
N GLN A 152 -13.35 1.68 -12.36
CA GLN A 152 -13.72 1.05 -13.62
C GLN A 152 -12.56 0.14 -14.04
N LEU A 153 -12.89 -1.08 -14.45
CA LEU A 153 -11.94 -2.05 -14.99
C LEU A 153 -12.32 -2.38 -16.44
N LEU A 154 -11.34 -2.49 -17.33
CA LEU A 154 -11.52 -3.16 -18.61
C LEU A 154 -11.47 -4.65 -18.33
N VAL A 155 -12.61 -5.30 -18.51
CA VAL A 155 -12.74 -6.74 -18.35
C VAL A 155 -12.87 -7.34 -19.74
N THR A 156 -12.27 -8.50 -19.91
CA THR A 156 -12.23 -9.18 -21.21
C THR A 156 -12.53 -10.65 -21.05
N SER A 157 -13.17 -11.22 -22.06
CA SER A 157 -13.48 -12.64 -22.08
C SER A 157 -13.31 -13.22 -23.46
N LEU A 158 -12.82 -14.46 -23.50
CA LEU A 158 -12.64 -15.22 -24.73
C LEU A 158 -13.46 -16.50 -24.68
N LEU A 159 -14.36 -16.62 -25.64
CA LEU A 159 -15.05 -17.84 -26.00
C LEU A 159 -14.47 -18.34 -27.32
N GLU A 160 -14.09 -19.61 -27.40
CA GLU A 160 -13.42 -20.15 -28.59
C GLU A 160 -13.79 -21.61 -28.83
N ASN A 161 -13.81 -21.98 -30.10
CA ASN A 161 -13.79 -23.36 -30.54
C ASN A 161 -12.82 -23.52 -31.72
N LYS A 162 -11.77 -24.31 -31.48
CA LYS A 162 -10.70 -24.62 -32.45
C LYS A 162 -10.90 -25.97 -33.13
N GLU A 163 -11.95 -26.71 -32.80
CA GLU A 163 -12.22 -28.01 -33.40
C GLU A 163 -12.91 -27.85 -34.75
N THR A 164 -12.61 -28.74 -35.68
CA THR A 164 -13.37 -28.80 -36.94
C THR A 164 -14.75 -29.37 -36.69
N VAL A 165 -15.76 -28.52 -36.70
CA VAL A 165 -17.15 -28.93 -36.49
C VAL A 165 -17.86 -29.01 -37.83
N ASN A 166 -18.49 -30.16 -38.09
CA ASN A 166 -19.34 -30.38 -39.25
C ASN A 166 -20.81 -30.39 -38.82
N ALA A 167 -21.60 -29.46 -39.35
CA ALA A 167 -23.06 -29.44 -39.22
C ALA A 167 -23.69 -29.72 -40.59
N PHE A 168 -24.74 -30.54 -40.62
CA PHE A 168 -25.45 -30.89 -41.85
C PHE A 168 -26.95 -30.74 -41.67
N GLN A 169 -27.65 -30.19 -42.67
CA GLN A 169 -29.10 -30.09 -42.69
C GLN A 169 -29.65 -30.17 -44.11
N VAL A 170 -30.80 -30.83 -44.24
CA VAL A 170 -31.62 -30.78 -45.45
C VAL A 170 -32.84 -29.89 -45.18
N GLY A 171 -33.11 -28.92 -46.07
CA GLY A 171 -34.23 -27.98 -45.94
C GLY A 171 -34.96 -27.74 -47.26
N SER A 172 -36.21 -27.29 -47.24
CA SER A 172 -36.98 -26.97 -48.45
C SER A 172 -36.63 -25.60 -49.05
N SER A 173 -37.17 -25.26 -50.22
CA SER A 173 -37.03 -23.89 -50.78
C SER A 173 -37.59 -22.80 -49.86
N ASN A 174 -36.97 -21.62 -49.93
CA ASN A 174 -37.17 -20.48 -49.02
C ASN A 174 -36.84 -20.77 -47.54
N ALA A 175 -36.05 -21.80 -47.26
CA ALA A 175 -35.58 -22.07 -45.90
C ALA A 175 -34.62 -20.97 -45.43
N VAL A 176 -34.99 -20.34 -44.32
CA VAL A 176 -34.06 -19.65 -43.43
C VAL A 176 -33.51 -20.71 -42.48
N LEU A 177 -32.19 -20.82 -42.42
CA LEU A 177 -31.51 -21.69 -41.46
C LEU A 177 -30.65 -20.85 -40.52
N ASN A 178 -30.74 -21.14 -39.23
CA ASN A 178 -29.85 -20.56 -38.22
C ASN A 178 -28.90 -21.64 -37.72
N TYR A 179 -27.60 -21.36 -37.78
CA TYR A 179 -26.53 -22.14 -37.18
C TYR A 179 -26.02 -21.40 -35.95
N ILE A 180 -25.85 -22.11 -34.85
CA ILE A 180 -25.26 -21.58 -33.62
C ILE A 180 -23.98 -22.37 -33.39
N PRO A 181 -22.79 -21.74 -33.47
CA PRO A 181 -21.53 -22.42 -33.21
C PRO A 181 -21.43 -22.80 -31.73
N SER A 182 -20.87 -23.98 -31.44
CA SER A 182 -20.44 -24.32 -30.08
C SER A 182 -19.19 -23.52 -29.73
N LEU A 183 -19.17 -22.94 -28.53
CA LEU A 183 -18.07 -22.13 -28.02
C LEU A 183 -17.73 -22.57 -26.60
N ASN A 184 -16.43 -22.69 -26.32
CA ASN A 184 -15.91 -23.00 -24.98
C ASN A 184 -15.32 -21.74 -24.33
N LYS A 185 -15.54 -21.53 -23.03
CA LYS A 185 -14.82 -20.46 -22.30
C LYS A 185 -13.35 -20.83 -22.17
N VAL A 186 -12.49 -19.97 -22.72
CA VAL A 186 -11.03 -20.05 -22.51
C VAL A 186 -10.69 -19.31 -21.22
N TYR A 187 -11.12 -18.06 -21.11
CA TYR A 187 -11.04 -17.25 -19.89
C TYR A 187 -12.17 -16.23 -19.86
N SER A 188 -12.46 -15.71 -18.67
CA SER A 188 -13.32 -14.54 -18.51
C SER A 188 -12.94 -13.80 -17.25
N GLY A 189 -12.81 -12.47 -17.35
CA GLY A 189 -12.67 -11.60 -16.19
C GLY A 189 -14.02 -11.17 -15.58
N ASP A 190 -15.16 -11.63 -16.13
CA ASP A 190 -16.48 -11.44 -15.53
C ASP A 190 -17.04 -12.79 -15.06
N PHE A 191 -17.55 -12.82 -13.82
CA PHE A 191 -18.12 -14.04 -13.25
C PHE A 191 -19.41 -14.47 -13.97
N ASP A 192 -20.07 -13.54 -14.67
CA ASP A 192 -21.33 -13.80 -15.36
C ASP A 192 -21.16 -14.48 -16.74
N ILE A 193 -19.93 -14.57 -17.26
CA ILE A 193 -19.65 -15.23 -18.54
C ILE A 193 -19.38 -16.72 -18.34
N ASN A 194 -20.27 -17.55 -18.85
CA ASN A 194 -20.21 -19.01 -18.78
C ASN A 194 -19.90 -19.64 -20.15
N GLY A 195 -19.16 -20.74 -20.13
CA GLY A 195 -18.41 -21.23 -21.28
C GLY A 195 -18.89 -22.50 -21.94
N VAL A 196 -20.13 -22.93 -21.78
CA VAL A 196 -20.54 -24.24 -22.28
C VAL A 196 -21.79 -24.11 -23.13
N PHE A 197 -21.61 -23.86 -24.43
CA PHE A 197 -22.66 -24.00 -25.43
C PHE A 197 -22.61 -25.39 -26.05
N ASN A 198 -23.13 -26.41 -25.36
CA ASN A 198 -23.38 -27.73 -25.97
C ASN A 198 -24.76 -27.78 -26.66
N LEU A 199 -25.10 -26.75 -27.45
CA LEU A 199 -26.21 -26.93 -28.38
C LEU A 199 -25.77 -27.97 -29.41
N SER A 200 -26.60 -28.99 -29.64
CA SER A 200 -26.36 -29.96 -30.71
C SER A 200 -26.10 -29.20 -32.01
N ASN A 201 -24.89 -29.36 -32.58
CA ASN A 201 -24.48 -28.78 -33.87
C ASN A 201 -25.57 -29.04 -34.91
N GLY A 202 -26.41 -28.04 -35.14
CA GLY A 202 -27.68 -28.27 -35.79
C GLY A 202 -28.24 -26.98 -36.35
N PHE A 203 -28.87 -27.12 -37.51
CA PHE A 203 -29.61 -26.04 -38.12
C PHE A 203 -31.07 -26.13 -37.69
N ASN A 204 -31.72 -24.97 -37.57
CA ASN A 204 -33.15 -24.91 -37.31
C ASN A 204 -33.91 -24.31 -38.49
N THR A 205 -35.12 -24.83 -38.76
CA THR A 205 -36.00 -24.41 -39.86
C THR A 205 -37.18 -23.59 -39.36
N GLY A 206 -37.39 -22.39 -39.92
CA GLY A 206 -38.61 -21.58 -39.70
C GLY A 206 -38.35 -20.14 -39.28
N GLY A 207 -38.76 -19.18 -40.14
CA GLY A 207 -38.93 -17.76 -39.79
C GLY A 207 -37.67 -16.95 -39.44
N ASP A 208 -37.87 -15.67 -39.12
CA ASP A 208 -36.84 -14.71 -38.67
C ASP A 208 -36.29 -15.00 -37.25
N THR A 209 -36.89 -15.94 -36.53
CA THR A 209 -36.62 -16.20 -35.12
C THR A 209 -35.89 -17.55 -34.93
N PRO A 210 -34.70 -17.58 -34.30
CA PRO A 210 -34.04 -18.82 -33.93
C PRO A 210 -34.91 -19.57 -32.90
N PRO A 211 -35.29 -20.85 -33.12
CA PRO A 211 -36.16 -21.58 -32.20
C PRO A 211 -35.26 -22.30 -31.19
N ILE A 212 -34.65 -21.55 -30.28
CA ILE A 212 -34.12 -22.17 -29.07
C ILE A 212 -35.34 -22.34 -28.17
N ASP A 213 -35.76 -23.57 -27.92
CA ASP A 213 -36.64 -23.82 -26.78
C ASP A 213 -35.81 -23.44 -25.55
N GLY A 214 -36.12 -22.31 -24.91
CA GLY A 214 -35.31 -21.84 -23.79
C GLY A 214 -35.40 -22.74 -22.55
N SER A 215 -36.27 -23.76 -22.52
CA SER A 215 -36.15 -24.88 -21.57
C SER A 215 -34.91 -25.77 -21.82
N LYS A 216 -34.23 -25.58 -22.96
CA LYS A 216 -32.87 -26.08 -23.28
C LYS A 216 -31.81 -24.98 -23.30
N ALA A 217 -32.20 -23.71 -23.16
CA ALA A 217 -31.30 -22.57 -22.99
C ALA A 217 -30.71 -22.46 -21.57
N TYR A 218 -30.93 -23.46 -20.70
CA TYR A 218 -30.21 -23.58 -19.42
C TYR A 218 -28.67 -23.68 -19.54
N MET A 219 -28.13 -23.66 -20.77
CA MET A 219 -26.69 -23.67 -21.04
C MET A 219 -26.16 -22.36 -21.64
N SER A 220 -27.03 -21.40 -21.94
CA SER A 220 -26.63 -20.01 -22.21
C SER A 220 -26.97 -19.18 -20.99
N ARG A 221 -25.96 -18.83 -20.18
CA ARG A 221 -26.11 -17.78 -19.17
C ARG A 221 -25.24 -16.60 -19.60
N SER A 222 -25.48 -15.37 -19.19
CA SER A 222 -26.63 -14.57 -18.73
C SER A 222 -25.92 -13.30 -18.28
N PHE A 223 -26.06 -12.17 -18.97
CA PHE A 223 -25.50 -10.91 -18.47
C PHE A 223 -26.45 -10.41 -17.39
N THR A 224 -26.43 -11.06 -16.24
CA THR A 224 -27.28 -10.69 -15.12
C THR A 224 -26.44 -9.94 -14.13
N ARG A 225 -26.42 -8.60 -14.26
CA ARG A 225 -26.54 -7.63 -13.15
C ARG A 225 -26.18 -6.17 -13.46
N LYS A 226 -26.24 -5.68 -14.71
CA LYS A 226 -26.20 -4.22 -15.05
C LYS A 226 -26.42 -3.95 -16.55
N GLU A 227 -26.73 -2.69 -16.88
CA GLU A 227 -26.47 -2.12 -18.21
C GLU A 227 -24.95 -2.16 -18.49
N LEU A 228 -24.52 -3.01 -19.43
CA LEU A 228 -23.12 -3.20 -19.81
C LEU A 228 -22.91 -2.83 -21.28
N LYS A 229 -21.81 -2.13 -21.58
CA LYS A 229 -21.36 -1.85 -22.94
C LYS A 229 -20.22 -2.79 -23.29
N LEU A 230 -20.48 -3.68 -24.24
CA LEU A 230 -19.54 -4.67 -24.73
C LEU A 230 -19.05 -4.26 -26.12
N LYS A 231 -17.73 -4.31 -26.34
CA LYS A 231 -17.15 -4.38 -27.67
C LYS A 231 -16.82 -5.83 -27.96
N ILE A 232 -17.51 -6.41 -28.94
CA ILE A 232 -17.37 -7.82 -29.31
C ILE A 232 -16.56 -7.90 -30.59
N LYS A 233 -15.48 -8.67 -30.56
CA LYS A 233 -14.73 -9.07 -31.75
C LYS A 233 -15.03 -10.52 -32.07
N ALA A 234 -15.63 -10.75 -33.23
CA ALA A 234 -15.89 -12.10 -33.73
C ALA A 234 -14.91 -12.42 -34.86
N VAL A 235 -14.17 -13.52 -34.69
CA VAL A 235 -13.27 -14.05 -35.71
C VAL A 235 -13.67 -15.48 -36.03
N ALA A 236 -13.87 -15.79 -37.30
CA ALA A 236 -14.22 -17.15 -37.68
C ALA A 236 -13.89 -17.50 -39.12
N ASP A 237 -13.47 -18.75 -39.32
CA ASP A 237 -13.17 -19.32 -40.63
C ASP A 237 -14.22 -20.40 -40.92
N TYR A 238 -15.07 -20.12 -41.91
CA TYR A 238 -16.17 -20.99 -42.32
C TYR A 238 -15.95 -21.50 -43.73
N SER A 239 -16.15 -22.79 -43.92
CA SER A 239 -16.37 -23.40 -45.22
C SER A 239 -17.76 -24.02 -45.25
N PHE A 240 -18.50 -23.85 -46.33
CA PHE A 240 -19.81 -24.45 -46.42
C PHE A 240 -20.13 -24.87 -47.85
N ASN A 241 -20.85 -25.97 -47.97
CA ASN A 241 -21.31 -26.51 -49.23
C ASN A 241 -22.82 -26.49 -49.27
N ILE A 242 -23.35 -26.01 -50.38
CA ILE A 242 -24.78 -25.99 -50.67
C ILE A 242 -25.06 -26.70 -51.99
N SER A 243 -25.91 -27.72 -51.93
CA SER A 243 -26.42 -28.42 -53.10
C SER A 243 -27.74 -27.80 -53.54
N VAL A 244 -27.77 -27.21 -54.73
CA VAL A 244 -28.95 -26.55 -55.33
C VAL A 244 -29.47 -27.37 -56.50
N LEU A 245 -30.72 -27.86 -56.44
CA LEU A 245 -31.26 -28.75 -57.47
C LEU A 245 -31.65 -28.03 -58.78
N ASN A 246 -32.01 -26.74 -58.75
CA ASN A 246 -32.40 -25.94 -59.93
C ASN A 246 -32.07 -24.44 -59.69
N GLY A 247 -30.88 -23.99 -60.10
CA GLY A 247 -30.27 -22.73 -59.64
C GLY A 247 -30.53 -21.47 -60.47
N ALA A 248 -31.29 -21.51 -61.57
CA ALA A 248 -31.44 -20.32 -62.41
C ALA A 248 -32.07 -19.13 -61.64
N ASN A 249 -31.25 -18.13 -61.31
CA ASN A 249 -31.54 -16.87 -60.60
C ASN A 249 -31.68 -16.91 -59.06
N SER A 250 -31.11 -17.91 -58.38
CA SER A 250 -31.08 -17.92 -56.90
C SER A 250 -29.89 -17.12 -56.32
N SER A 251 -30.07 -16.46 -55.18
CA SER A 251 -28.99 -15.84 -54.39
C SER A 251 -28.89 -16.47 -53.01
N PHE A 252 -27.69 -16.61 -52.48
CA PHE A 252 -27.45 -17.09 -51.13
C PHE A 252 -26.84 -16.00 -50.26
N ILE A 253 -27.31 -15.92 -49.02
CA ILE A 253 -26.93 -14.86 -48.08
C ILE A 253 -26.52 -15.52 -46.78
N VAL A 254 -25.37 -15.11 -46.25
CA VAL A 254 -24.91 -15.43 -44.90
C VAL A 254 -24.94 -14.16 -44.06
N GLN A 255 -25.49 -14.23 -42.86
CA GLN A 255 -25.51 -13.12 -41.91
C GLN A 255 -24.98 -13.58 -40.56
N PHE A 256 -24.05 -12.82 -39.99
CA PHE A 256 -23.69 -12.96 -38.57
C PHE A 256 -24.62 -12.07 -37.75
N LEU A 257 -25.36 -12.68 -36.83
CA LEU A 257 -26.45 -12.05 -36.09
C LEU A 257 -26.22 -12.13 -34.59
N VAL A 258 -26.68 -11.09 -33.89
CA VAL A 258 -26.73 -11.02 -32.43
C VAL A 258 -28.19 -11.01 -32.00
N TYR A 259 -28.51 -11.85 -31.04
CA TYR A 259 -29.86 -11.96 -30.47
C TYR A 259 -29.84 -11.71 -28.97
N LYS A 260 -30.95 -11.17 -28.46
CA LYS A 260 -31.26 -10.97 -27.05
C LYS A 260 -32.48 -11.78 -26.66
N TYR A 261 -32.49 -12.21 -25.41
CA TYR A 261 -33.64 -12.80 -24.74
C TYR A 261 -34.35 -11.72 -23.89
N ILE A 262 -35.68 -11.58 -24.03
CA ILE A 262 -36.42 -10.40 -23.52
C ILE A 262 -37.20 -10.69 -22.23
N ASP A 263 -37.38 -11.95 -21.83
CA ASP A 263 -38.22 -12.32 -20.68
C ASP A 263 -37.72 -13.60 -20.00
N ALA A 264 -37.03 -13.48 -18.84
CA ALA A 264 -36.56 -14.59 -17.99
C ALA A 264 -37.57 -15.76 -17.85
N ASP A 265 -38.87 -15.46 -17.81
CA ASP A 265 -39.96 -16.41 -17.56
C ASP A 265 -40.53 -17.04 -18.84
N ASN A 266 -40.23 -16.50 -20.04
CA ASN A 266 -40.73 -17.02 -21.31
C ASN A 266 -39.63 -17.45 -22.31
N PRO A 267 -39.08 -18.68 -22.15
CA PRO A 267 -37.94 -19.24 -22.90
C PRO A 267 -38.00 -19.23 -24.42
N SER A 268 -39.14 -18.83 -24.99
CA SER A 268 -39.40 -18.94 -26.42
C SER A 268 -39.39 -17.58 -27.15
N VAL A 269 -39.14 -16.46 -26.47
CA VAL A 269 -39.23 -15.12 -27.06
C VAL A 269 -37.84 -14.50 -27.26
N PHE A 270 -37.48 -14.28 -28.52
CA PHE A 270 -36.18 -13.73 -28.94
C PHE A 270 -36.33 -12.42 -29.69
N GLN A 271 -35.39 -11.50 -29.48
CA GLN A 271 -35.22 -10.30 -30.30
C GLN A 271 -33.93 -10.39 -31.10
N ARG A 272 -34.01 -10.22 -32.42
CA ARG A 272 -32.81 -9.89 -33.20
C ARG A 272 -32.37 -8.49 -32.84
N VAL A 273 -31.16 -8.35 -32.31
CA VAL A 273 -30.57 -7.06 -31.96
C VAL A 273 -29.96 -6.43 -33.21
N ALA A 274 -29.17 -7.20 -33.96
CA ALA A 274 -28.44 -6.68 -35.09
C ALA A 274 -28.06 -7.75 -36.10
N THR A 275 -27.86 -7.28 -37.34
CA THR A 275 -27.06 -7.96 -38.35
C THR A 275 -25.67 -7.33 -38.32
N VAL A 276 -24.69 -8.03 -37.75
CA VAL A 276 -23.32 -7.54 -37.57
C VAL A 276 -22.60 -7.51 -38.91
N GLN A 277 -22.70 -8.61 -39.66
CA GLN A 277 -22.06 -8.75 -40.97
C GLN A 277 -22.98 -9.50 -41.92
N ARG A 278 -22.91 -9.17 -43.21
CA ARG A 278 -23.69 -9.79 -44.28
C ARG A 278 -22.82 -10.09 -45.50
N PHE A 279 -22.98 -11.29 -46.05
CA PHE A 279 -22.30 -11.76 -47.25
C PHE A 279 -23.35 -12.22 -48.26
N ASP A 280 -23.29 -11.68 -49.47
CA ASP A 280 -24.25 -11.95 -50.54
C ASP A 280 -23.56 -12.66 -51.71
N TYR A 281 -24.11 -13.80 -52.12
CA TYR A 281 -23.63 -14.65 -53.21
C TYR A 281 -24.73 -14.78 -54.28
N PRO A 282 -24.78 -13.87 -55.27
CA PRO A 282 -25.80 -13.90 -56.31
C PRO A 282 -25.52 -14.94 -57.40
N GLY A 283 -26.57 -15.49 -58.01
CA GLY A 283 -26.46 -16.27 -59.25
C GLY A 283 -25.95 -17.70 -59.07
N LEU A 284 -26.46 -18.41 -58.05
CA LEU A 284 -26.04 -19.77 -57.75
C LEU A 284 -26.39 -20.78 -58.86
N PRO A 285 -25.43 -21.50 -59.47
CA PRO A 285 -25.74 -22.55 -60.42
C PRO A 285 -26.36 -23.79 -59.74
N SER A 286 -27.05 -24.62 -60.52
CA SER A 286 -27.47 -25.95 -60.06
C SER A 286 -26.24 -26.82 -59.77
N GLY A 287 -26.28 -27.62 -58.70
CA GLY A 287 -25.20 -28.52 -58.27
C GLY A 287 -24.65 -28.17 -56.88
N LEU A 288 -23.54 -28.81 -56.53
CA LEU A 288 -22.77 -28.52 -55.31
C LEU A 288 -22.00 -27.20 -55.52
N ASN A 289 -22.20 -26.25 -54.62
CA ASN A 289 -21.47 -25.00 -54.59
C ASN A 289 -20.71 -24.91 -53.27
N GLU A 290 -19.41 -24.64 -53.35
CA GLU A 290 -18.52 -24.52 -52.20
C GLU A 290 -18.16 -23.05 -51.98
N PHE A 291 -18.13 -22.64 -50.72
CA PHE A 291 -17.81 -21.28 -50.31
C PHE A 291 -16.89 -21.30 -49.11
N SER A 292 -16.02 -20.29 -49.06
CA SER A 292 -15.24 -19.95 -47.88
C SER A 292 -15.60 -18.55 -47.43
N LEU A 293 -15.61 -18.36 -46.13
CA LEU A 293 -15.91 -17.09 -45.50
C LEU A 293 -14.99 -16.87 -44.29
N ASP A 294 -14.35 -15.70 -44.29
CA ASP A 294 -13.60 -15.21 -43.14
C ASP A 294 -14.39 -14.07 -42.50
N LEU A 295 -14.70 -14.20 -41.21
CA LEU A 295 -15.30 -13.16 -40.40
C LEU A 295 -14.19 -12.53 -39.54
N ASP A 296 -14.05 -11.21 -39.63
CA ASP A 296 -13.29 -10.40 -38.67
C ASP A 296 -14.05 -9.08 -38.52
N THR A 297 -14.77 -8.91 -37.41
CA THR A 297 -15.67 -7.76 -37.22
C THR A 297 -15.78 -7.38 -35.75
N ASP A 298 -15.90 -6.08 -35.52
CA ASP A 298 -16.18 -5.50 -34.21
C ASP A 298 -17.64 -5.02 -34.14
N TYR A 299 -18.30 -5.29 -33.01
CA TYR A 299 -19.67 -4.85 -32.77
C TYR A 299 -19.86 -4.36 -31.33
N ASN A 300 -20.43 -3.16 -31.18
CA ASN A 300 -20.78 -2.63 -29.86
C ASN A 300 -22.19 -3.05 -29.48
N LEU A 301 -22.34 -3.63 -28.30
CA LEU A 301 -23.60 -4.12 -27.77
C LEU A 301 -23.84 -3.55 -26.37
N VAL A 302 -25.03 -3.00 -26.15
CA VAL A 302 -25.53 -2.71 -24.80
C VAL A 302 -26.34 -3.91 -24.34
N VAL A 303 -26.08 -4.43 -23.16
CA VAL A 303 -26.85 -5.52 -22.54
C VAL A 303 -27.45 -5.02 -21.24
N GLU A 304 -28.76 -5.12 -21.10
CA GLU A 304 -29.51 -4.71 -19.91
C GLU A 304 -29.61 -5.87 -18.91
N GLU A 305 -30.07 -5.56 -17.69
CA GLU A 305 -30.32 -6.57 -16.66
C GLU A 305 -31.31 -7.65 -17.16
N ASP A 306 -31.01 -8.91 -16.83
CA ASP A 306 -31.76 -10.12 -17.25
C ASP A 306 -31.76 -10.42 -18.77
N GLU A 307 -31.00 -9.68 -19.58
CA GLU A 307 -30.85 -9.99 -21.01
C GLU A 307 -29.75 -11.04 -21.26
N ILE A 308 -30.06 -12.02 -22.11
CA ILE A 308 -29.10 -13.05 -22.54
C ILE A 308 -28.73 -12.80 -24.00
N VAL A 309 -27.44 -12.77 -24.30
CA VAL A 309 -26.93 -12.59 -25.66
C VAL A 309 -26.42 -13.91 -26.23
N PHE A 310 -26.74 -14.19 -27.49
CA PHE A 310 -26.08 -15.25 -28.26
C PHE A 310 -25.85 -14.83 -29.70
N PHE A 311 -24.98 -15.59 -30.36
CA PHE A 311 -24.51 -15.36 -31.71
C PHE A 311 -24.97 -16.47 -32.64
N SER A 312 -25.38 -16.11 -33.86
CA SER A 312 -25.81 -17.09 -34.85
C SER A 312 -25.45 -16.67 -36.25
N PHE A 313 -25.11 -17.64 -37.08
CA PHE A 313 -25.06 -17.47 -38.52
C PHE A 313 -26.41 -17.83 -39.12
N ARG A 314 -27.00 -16.89 -39.84
CA ARG A 314 -28.21 -17.09 -40.61
C ARG A 314 -27.87 -17.28 -42.08
N PHE A 315 -28.43 -18.34 -42.64
CA PHE A 315 -28.28 -18.75 -44.03
C PHE A 315 -29.63 -18.64 -44.72
N PHE A 316 -29.63 -18.04 -45.90
CA PHE A 316 -30.86 -17.83 -46.66
C PHE A 316 -30.60 -17.98 -48.16
N VAL A 317 -31.43 -18.79 -48.82
CA VAL A 317 -31.45 -18.89 -50.28
C VAL A 317 -32.73 -18.22 -50.78
N ASN A 318 -32.58 -17.19 -51.60
CA ASN A 318 -33.67 -16.48 -52.27
C ASN A 318 -33.79 -16.98 -53.72
N GLY A 319 -34.93 -17.50 -54.14
CA GLY A 319 -35.10 -18.02 -55.51
C GLY A 319 -36.46 -18.69 -55.78
N GLN A 320 -36.63 -19.25 -56.98
CA GLN A 320 -37.81 -20.04 -57.36
C GLN A 320 -38.00 -21.23 -56.41
N ALA A 321 -39.25 -21.66 -56.17
CA ALA A 321 -39.53 -22.79 -55.28
C ALA A 321 -38.90 -24.10 -55.79
N LEU A 322 -37.88 -24.58 -55.09
CA LEU A 322 -37.13 -25.82 -55.35
C LEU A 322 -37.55 -26.97 -54.43
N PRO A 323 -37.49 -28.23 -54.88
CA PRO A 323 -37.42 -29.38 -53.99
C PRO A 323 -36.06 -29.37 -53.27
N SER A 324 -36.05 -29.57 -51.95
CA SER A 324 -34.91 -29.74 -51.01
C SER A 324 -33.50 -29.25 -51.40
N ASN A 325 -32.94 -28.30 -50.63
CA ASN A 325 -31.51 -27.95 -50.62
C ASN A 325 -30.79 -28.67 -49.46
N GLU A 326 -29.54 -29.08 -49.69
CA GLU A 326 -28.66 -29.63 -48.64
C GLU A 326 -27.60 -28.60 -48.27
N PHE A 327 -27.40 -28.41 -46.96
CA PHE A 327 -26.42 -27.51 -46.39
C PHE A 327 -25.47 -28.32 -45.52
N SER A 328 -24.18 -28.17 -45.77
CA SER A 328 -23.12 -28.58 -44.85
C SER A 328 -22.29 -27.37 -44.49
N ILE A 329 -22.07 -27.15 -43.20
CA ILE A 329 -21.13 -26.15 -42.70
C ILE A 329 -20.02 -26.90 -41.99
N THR A 330 -18.80 -26.51 -42.33
CA THR A 330 -17.59 -26.86 -41.61
C THR A 330 -16.97 -25.56 -41.12
N HIS A 331 -16.69 -25.43 -39.83
CA HIS A 331 -15.82 -24.36 -39.35
C HIS A 331 -14.54 -24.96 -38.78
N THR A 332 -13.43 -24.26 -38.99
CA THR A 332 -12.12 -24.68 -38.47
C THR A 332 -11.75 -23.94 -37.20
N ASN A 333 -12.17 -22.66 -37.10
CA ASN A 333 -11.96 -21.86 -35.91
C ASN A 333 -13.10 -20.85 -35.79
N ILE A 334 -13.57 -20.64 -34.56
CA ILE A 334 -14.39 -19.50 -34.20
C ILE A 334 -14.02 -19.00 -32.82
N SER A 335 -13.83 -17.70 -32.70
CA SER A 335 -13.66 -17.00 -31.44
C SER A 335 -14.59 -15.80 -31.34
N ILE A 336 -15.04 -15.57 -30.12
CA ILE A 336 -15.75 -14.37 -29.71
C ILE A 336 -14.99 -13.82 -28.51
N GLU A 337 -14.33 -12.70 -28.75
CA GLU A 337 -13.73 -11.88 -27.71
C GLU A 337 -14.70 -10.76 -27.35
N SER A 338 -14.80 -10.47 -26.07
CA SER A 338 -15.59 -9.34 -25.56
C SER A 338 -14.71 -8.50 -24.67
N GLU A 339 -14.75 -7.19 -24.86
CA GLU A 339 -14.15 -6.18 -24.01
C GLU A 339 -15.30 -5.38 -23.38
N GLU A 340 -15.24 -5.16 -22.07
CA GLU A 340 -16.25 -4.40 -21.34
C GLU A 340 -15.63 -3.41 -20.37
N ASP A 341 -16.26 -2.25 -20.28
CA ASP A 341 -15.98 -1.23 -19.30
C ASP A 341 -16.81 -1.52 -18.04
N ASN A 342 -16.25 -2.28 -17.12
CA ASN A 342 -16.96 -2.78 -15.95
C ASN A 342 -16.74 -1.86 -14.74
N ALA A 343 -17.77 -1.08 -14.40
CA ALA A 343 -17.83 -0.30 -13.17
C ALA A 343 -18.62 -1.04 -12.08
N TYR A 344 -17.97 -1.34 -10.96
CA TYR A 344 -18.66 -1.89 -9.79
C TYR A 344 -19.22 -0.77 -8.93
N PRO A 345 -20.44 -0.91 -8.36
CA PRO A 345 -21.12 0.19 -7.68
C PRO A 345 -20.31 0.61 -6.46
N SER A 346 -20.61 1.79 -5.95
CA SER A 346 -19.95 2.24 -4.73
C SER A 346 -20.35 1.36 -3.55
N THR A 347 -19.38 1.01 -2.71
CA THR A 347 -19.60 0.15 -1.53
C THR A 347 -19.17 0.86 -0.26
N THR A 348 -19.75 0.45 0.87
CA THR A 348 -19.31 0.90 2.19
C THR A 348 -18.36 -0.13 2.82
N TYR A 349 -17.41 0.34 3.61
CA TYR A 349 -16.49 -0.52 4.37
C TYR A 349 -16.15 0.12 5.71
N GLU A 350 -15.58 -0.68 6.62
CA GLU A 350 -15.09 -0.21 7.92
C GLU A 350 -13.57 -0.04 7.88
N GLY A 351 -13.08 1.11 8.35
CA GLY A 351 -11.65 1.37 8.44
C GLY A 351 -11.27 2.25 9.63
N LEU A 352 -9.97 2.42 9.87
CA LEU A 352 -9.44 3.32 10.90
C LEU A 352 -8.52 4.35 10.27
N THR A 353 -8.53 5.58 10.76
CA THR A 353 -7.44 6.51 10.46
C THR A 353 -6.13 5.95 11.02
N VAL A 354 -4.98 6.33 10.45
CA VAL A 354 -3.65 5.96 11.00
C VAL A 354 -3.55 6.31 12.48
N LEU A 355 -4.09 7.47 12.90
CA LEU A 355 -4.11 7.90 14.29
C LEU A 355 -5.00 7.02 15.18
N ASP A 356 -6.19 6.64 14.70
CA ASP A 356 -7.10 5.78 15.46
C ASP A 356 -6.54 4.36 15.59
N ALA A 357 -5.88 3.83 14.54
CA ALA A 357 -5.15 2.57 14.60
C ALA A 357 -4.01 2.61 15.62
N ALA A 358 -3.19 3.67 15.64
CA ALA A 358 -2.12 3.84 16.62
C ALA A 358 -2.67 3.93 18.06
N LYS A 359 -3.73 4.72 18.28
CA LYS A 359 -4.40 4.80 19.59
C LYS A 359 -4.91 3.43 20.03
N ARG A 360 -5.50 2.66 19.11
CA ARG A 360 -6.01 1.31 19.41
C ARG A 360 -4.88 0.35 19.78
N LEU A 361 -3.80 0.30 19.01
CA LEU A 361 -2.61 -0.48 19.36
C LEU A 361 -2.09 -0.10 20.75
N SER A 362 -2.06 1.19 21.09
CA SER A 362 -1.61 1.64 22.41
C SER A 362 -2.50 1.19 23.57
N LEU A 363 -3.82 1.10 23.34
CA LEU A 363 -4.74 0.51 24.31
C LEU A 363 -4.47 -0.99 24.48
N ILE A 364 -4.24 -1.70 23.39
CA ILE A 364 -3.94 -3.14 23.40
C ILE A 364 -2.62 -3.42 24.11
N THR A 365 -1.55 -2.70 23.77
CA THR A 365 -0.20 -2.99 24.29
C THR A 365 0.05 -2.42 25.67
N PHE A 366 -0.52 -1.27 26.02
CA PHE A 366 -0.21 -0.58 27.28
C PHE A 366 -1.41 -0.50 28.24
N GLY A 367 -2.59 -0.90 27.79
CA GLY A 367 -3.83 -0.77 28.55
C GLY A 367 -4.25 0.67 28.80
N ARG A 368 -3.69 1.64 28.05
CA ARG A 368 -4.00 3.07 28.11
C ARG A 368 -3.58 3.76 26.83
N ASN A 369 -4.28 4.84 26.47
CA ASN A 369 -3.89 5.65 25.32
C ASN A 369 -2.67 6.52 25.63
N VAL A 370 -1.57 6.25 24.93
CA VAL A 370 -0.30 7.00 25.01
C VAL A 370 0.08 7.65 23.69
N VAL A 371 -0.80 7.68 22.70
CA VAL A 371 -0.52 8.25 21.37
C VAL A 371 -1.01 9.68 21.25
N GLN A 372 -0.20 10.52 20.60
CA GLN A 372 -0.55 11.87 20.18
C GLN A 372 0.01 12.16 18.78
N SER A 373 -0.70 12.94 17.99
CA SER A 373 -0.19 13.45 16.72
C SER A 373 -0.99 14.66 16.28
N GLU A 374 -0.32 15.77 15.98
CA GLU A 374 -0.95 16.91 15.32
C GLU A 374 -0.99 16.68 13.80
N THR A 375 0.09 16.12 13.23
CA THR A 375 0.20 15.78 11.81
C THR A 375 -0.90 14.81 11.35
N LEU A 376 -1.18 13.74 12.10
CA LEU A 376 -2.24 12.80 11.73
C LEU A 376 -3.64 13.27 12.16
N LEU A 377 -3.75 14.38 12.89
CA LEU A 377 -5.03 14.98 13.25
C LEU A 377 -5.45 16.05 12.23
N ASN A 378 -4.50 16.86 11.76
CA ASN A 378 -4.77 18.06 10.96
C ASN A 378 -3.96 18.15 9.65
N GLY A 379 -3.01 17.24 9.43
CA GLY A 379 -2.16 17.23 8.24
C GLY A 379 -2.81 16.60 6.99
N PRO A 380 -2.05 16.51 5.88
CA PRO A 380 -2.58 16.15 4.55
C PRO A 380 -3.13 14.71 4.44
N PHE A 381 -2.71 13.83 5.36
CA PHE A 381 -3.09 12.42 5.42
C PHE A 381 -3.92 12.06 6.68
N LYS A 382 -4.52 13.06 7.35
CA LYS A 382 -5.37 12.83 8.52
C LYS A 382 -6.55 11.86 8.26
N ASP A 383 -7.02 11.85 7.01
CA ASP A 383 -8.18 11.07 6.56
C ASP A 383 -7.76 9.77 5.86
N LEU A 384 -6.47 9.41 5.86
CA LEU A 384 -5.99 8.13 5.30
C LEU A 384 -6.53 6.97 6.14
N LEU A 385 -7.34 6.11 5.52
CA LEU A 385 -7.90 4.95 6.17
C LEU A 385 -7.05 3.71 5.96
N ILE A 386 -7.00 2.85 6.98
CA ILE A 386 -6.48 1.49 6.96
C ILE A 386 -7.67 0.53 7.11
N THR A 387 -7.78 -0.45 6.23
CA THR A 387 -8.80 -1.51 6.25
C THR A 387 -8.17 -2.84 5.84
N SER A 388 -8.81 -3.97 6.17
CA SER A 388 -8.44 -5.28 5.63
C SER A 388 -9.28 -5.66 4.41
N GLY A 389 -8.80 -6.64 3.62
CA GLY A 389 -9.56 -7.21 2.51
C GLY A 389 -10.93 -7.77 2.93
N LYS A 390 -10.97 -8.50 4.06
CA LYS A 390 -12.24 -8.98 4.64
C LYS A 390 -13.23 -7.85 4.98
N LYS A 391 -12.74 -6.73 5.52
CA LYS A 391 -13.61 -5.57 5.82
C LYS A 391 -14.09 -4.86 4.56
N LEU A 392 -13.29 -4.80 3.50
CA LEU A 392 -13.72 -4.30 2.19
C LEU A 392 -14.89 -5.12 1.61
N ARG A 393 -14.91 -6.43 1.92
CA ARG A 393 -15.98 -7.36 1.51
C ARG A 393 -17.19 -7.35 2.46
N GLY A 394 -17.14 -6.63 3.59
CA GLY A 394 -18.21 -6.58 4.58
C GLY A 394 -18.28 -7.77 5.53
N PHE A 395 -17.16 -8.48 5.74
CA PHE A 395 -17.04 -9.48 6.80
C PHE A 395 -16.83 -8.84 8.18
N PRO A 396 -17.37 -9.45 9.25
CA PRO A 396 -17.24 -8.92 10.61
C PRO A 396 -15.87 -9.22 11.25
N ASP A 397 -14.95 -9.86 10.53
CA ASP A 397 -13.63 -10.24 11.03
C ASP A 397 -12.81 -9.02 11.47
N SER A 398 -12.02 -9.24 12.53
CA SER A 398 -11.11 -8.22 13.03
C SER A 398 -9.96 -7.98 12.04
N MET A 399 -9.58 -6.72 11.90
CA MET A 399 -8.30 -6.36 11.26
C MET A 399 -7.14 -6.74 12.19
N GLU A 400 -6.07 -7.30 11.63
CA GLU A 400 -4.82 -7.58 12.35
C GLU A 400 -3.76 -6.53 12.00
N LEU A 401 -3.06 -5.98 13.00
CA LEU A 401 -2.03 -4.96 12.77
C LEU A 401 -0.96 -5.00 13.87
N SER A 402 0.28 -4.69 13.51
CA SER A 402 1.41 -4.50 14.43
C SER A 402 1.87 -3.04 14.47
N TRP A 403 2.58 -2.65 15.54
CA TRP A 403 3.24 -1.35 15.61
C TRP A 403 4.25 -1.17 14.48
N LYS A 404 5.03 -2.22 14.17
CA LYS A 404 5.98 -2.25 13.07
C LYS A 404 5.32 -1.90 11.74
N ASN A 405 4.28 -2.65 11.35
CA ASN A 405 3.63 -2.45 10.04
C ASN A 405 3.00 -1.06 9.94
N LEU A 406 2.36 -0.57 11.00
CA LEU A 406 1.78 0.77 11.04
C LEU A 406 2.85 1.87 10.91
N ILE A 407 3.89 1.80 11.74
CA ILE A 407 4.93 2.84 11.82
C ILE A 407 5.81 2.83 10.57
N GLU A 408 6.36 1.69 10.17
CA GLU A 408 7.28 1.60 9.03
C GLU A 408 6.57 1.95 7.71
N SER A 409 5.35 1.46 7.49
CA SER A 409 4.56 1.83 6.29
C SER A 409 4.25 3.33 6.27
N SER A 410 3.87 3.91 7.41
CA SER A 410 3.60 5.35 7.49
C SER A 410 4.88 6.19 7.29
N GLN A 411 6.03 5.75 7.82
CA GLN A 411 7.32 6.40 7.62
C GLN A 411 7.74 6.42 6.15
N LYS A 412 7.58 5.28 5.46
CA LYS A 412 7.95 5.10 4.06
C LYS A 412 7.04 5.89 3.12
N ILE A 413 5.72 5.86 3.35
CA ILE A 413 4.74 6.44 2.41
C ILE A 413 4.35 7.89 2.72
N LEU A 414 4.28 8.26 4.00
CA LEU A 414 3.74 9.56 4.44
C LEU A 414 4.81 10.56 4.88
N ASN A 415 6.07 10.15 4.95
CA ASN A 415 7.19 10.96 5.47
C ASN A 415 6.94 11.48 6.90
N ILE A 416 6.31 10.66 7.74
CA ILE A 416 6.12 10.92 9.17
C ILE A 416 7.05 10.04 9.99
N ASP A 417 7.36 10.43 11.22
CA ASP A 417 8.13 9.60 12.15
C ASP A 417 7.56 9.75 13.56
N TYR A 418 8.13 9.03 14.53
CA TYR A 418 7.67 9.03 15.92
C TYR A 418 8.79 9.32 16.92
N GLY A 419 8.39 9.89 18.06
CA GLY A 419 9.24 10.09 19.24
C GLY A 419 8.56 9.62 20.52
N ILE A 420 9.36 9.42 21.57
CA ILE A 420 8.88 9.24 22.94
C ILE A 420 9.11 10.56 23.67
N GLU A 421 8.02 11.31 23.89
CA GLU A 421 8.05 12.67 24.45
C GLU A 421 7.36 12.73 25.81
N LEU A 422 7.82 13.63 26.68
CA LEU A 422 7.15 13.93 27.95
C LEU A 422 6.12 15.05 27.74
N VAL A 423 4.83 14.70 27.73
CA VAL A 423 3.71 15.63 27.61
C VAL A 423 2.99 15.71 28.95
N GLY A 424 3.02 16.87 29.61
CA GLY A 424 2.41 17.04 30.93
C GLY A 424 3.01 16.12 32.01
N GLY A 425 4.29 15.73 31.86
CA GLY A 425 4.97 14.80 32.78
C GLY A 425 4.70 13.31 32.52
N VAL A 426 4.00 12.97 31.44
CA VAL A 426 3.70 11.59 31.05
C VAL A 426 4.34 11.28 29.70
N GLU A 427 5.00 10.13 29.58
CA GLU A 427 5.55 9.66 28.31
C GLU A 427 4.42 9.35 27.31
N LYS A 428 4.61 9.82 26.07
CA LYS A 428 3.70 9.64 24.94
C LYS A 428 4.48 9.26 23.70
N ILE A 429 3.89 8.40 22.87
CA ILE A 429 4.31 8.17 21.49
C ILE A 429 3.74 9.32 20.66
N VAL A 430 4.60 10.15 20.10
CA VAL A 430 4.20 11.34 19.33
C VAL A 430 4.61 11.20 17.88
N PHE A 431 3.62 11.19 16.97
CA PHE A 431 3.86 11.18 15.52
C PHE A 431 3.89 12.58 14.96
N ARG A 432 4.89 12.90 14.13
CA ARG A 432 5.09 14.20 13.48
C ARG A 432 5.63 14.03 12.06
N GLU A 433 5.57 15.09 11.26
CA GLU A 433 6.34 15.16 10.02
C GLU A 433 7.85 15.06 10.33
N PHE A 434 8.62 14.43 9.42
CA PHE A 434 10.02 14.12 9.69
C PHE A 434 10.87 15.37 10.01
N ASP A 435 10.61 16.50 9.35
CA ASP A 435 11.36 17.74 9.55
C ASP A 435 11.13 18.40 10.91
N GLU A 436 10.00 18.16 11.57
CA GLU A 436 9.72 18.65 12.92
C GLU A 436 10.66 18.10 13.98
N PHE A 437 11.28 16.93 13.75
CA PHE A 437 12.30 16.32 14.61
C PHE A 437 13.70 16.95 14.44
N PHE A 438 13.86 17.79 13.40
CA PHE A 438 15.12 18.39 12.97
C PHE A 438 14.94 19.89 12.65
N ARG A 439 14.59 20.66 13.67
CA ARG A 439 14.28 22.09 13.54
C ARG A 439 15.55 22.91 13.33
N ARG A 440 15.64 23.57 12.17
CA ARG A 440 16.74 24.48 11.76
C ARG A 440 16.72 25.82 12.51
N ARG A 441 16.76 25.74 13.84
CA ARG A 441 16.99 26.83 14.77
C ARG A 441 17.98 26.31 15.81
N SER A 442 18.94 27.13 16.21
CA SER A 442 19.90 26.74 17.24
C SER A 442 19.51 27.27 18.61
N LEU A 443 19.48 26.38 19.61
CA LEU A 443 19.22 26.72 21.01
C LEU A 443 20.49 26.72 21.86
N ILE A 444 21.55 26.05 21.42
CA ILE A 444 22.83 25.94 22.13
C ILE A 444 23.97 26.23 21.15
N ASP A 445 24.79 27.21 21.51
CA ASP A 445 26.06 27.51 20.84
C ASP A 445 27.20 26.84 21.61
N LEU A 446 27.91 25.93 20.95
CA LEU A 446 29.04 25.20 21.50
C LEU A 446 30.33 26.04 21.47
N GLY A 447 30.35 27.17 20.74
CA GLY A 447 31.53 28.00 20.55
C GLY A 447 32.56 27.34 19.64
N TYR A 448 33.84 27.64 19.89
CA TYR A 448 34.96 27.06 19.16
C TYR A 448 35.16 25.59 19.52
N VAL A 449 35.27 24.72 18.51
CA VAL A 449 35.59 23.30 18.67
C VAL A 449 36.81 22.93 17.83
N GLY A 450 37.78 22.27 18.47
CA GLY A 450 39.00 21.79 17.81
C GLY A 450 38.78 20.42 17.13
N ASP A 451 39.52 20.16 16.07
CA ASP A 451 39.62 18.87 15.37
C ASP A 451 38.27 18.19 15.08
N VAL A 452 37.48 18.82 14.20
CA VAL A 452 36.25 18.23 13.65
C VAL A 452 36.60 17.18 12.61
N GLU A 453 36.20 15.94 12.88
CA GLU A 453 36.23 14.83 11.92
C GLU A 453 34.88 14.77 11.20
N GLU A 454 34.90 14.85 9.87
CA GLU A 454 33.70 14.73 9.04
C GLU A 454 33.71 13.39 8.30
N ILE A 455 32.70 12.56 8.56
CA ILE A 455 32.56 11.22 8.01
C ILE A 455 31.35 11.19 7.08
N PRO A 456 31.49 10.79 5.81
CA PRO A 456 30.35 10.66 4.91
C PRO A 456 29.31 9.65 5.44
N THR A 457 28.02 9.99 5.35
CA THR A 457 26.90 9.16 5.82
C THR A 457 25.69 9.25 4.88
N ASP A 458 24.71 8.35 5.03
CA ASP A 458 23.45 8.32 4.28
C ASP A 458 23.63 8.39 2.75
N LEU A 459 24.65 7.70 2.25
CA LEU A 459 24.99 7.64 0.83
C LEU A 459 24.23 6.50 0.13
N ASN A 460 22.94 6.69 -0.06
CA ASN A 460 22.11 5.77 -0.82
C ASN A 460 22.15 6.17 -2.30
N GLU A 461 22.60 5.26 -3.18
CA GLU A 461 22.60 5.47 -4.63
C GLU A 461 21.28 5.00 -5.23
N LYS A 462 20.73 3.89 -4.72
CA LYS A 462 19.48 3.27 -5.19
C LYS A 462 18.34 3.55 -4.22
N VAL A 463 17.15 3.74 -4.77
CA VAL A 463 15.91 3.89 -3.99
C VAL A 463 14.88 2.92 -4.56
N THR A 464 14.43 2.00 -3.73
CA THR A 464 13.35 1.05 -4.02
C THR A 464 12.12 1.52 -3.27
N ILE A 465 10.98 1.71 -3.94
CA ILE A 465 9.81 2.39 -3.36
C ILE A 465 8.52 1.78 -3.87
N GLY A 466 7.50 1.65 -3.02
CA GLY A 466 6.19 1.14 -3.41
C GLY A 466 5.58 0.21 -2.38
N TYR A 467 4.99 -0.90 -2.83
CA TYR A 467 4.19 -1.80 -2.01
C TYR A 467 4.56 -3.25 -2.31
N LYS A 468 4.83 -4.01 -1.26
CA LYS A 468 5.47 -5.34 -1.37
C LYS A 468 4.64 -6.36 -2.13
N GLU A 469 3.35 -6.46 -1.81
CA GLU A 469 2.44 -7.48 -2.33
C GLU A 469 1.63 -6.99 -3.56
N ALA A 470 2.01 -5.86 -4.16
CA ALA A 470 1.31 -5.24 -5.29
C ALA A 470 1.94 -5.58 -6.64
N GLY A 471 1.11 -5.74 -7.68
CA GLY A 471 1.55 -5.92 -9.08
C GLY A 471 1.34 -7.31 -9.66
N GLU A 472 0.87 -8.27 -8.85
CA GLU A 472 0.53 -9.62 -9.31
C GLU A 472 -0.99 -9.76 -9.47
N TYR A 473 -1.49 -9.50 -10.68
CA TYR A 473 -2.88 -9.72 -11.03
C TYR A 473 -2.96 -10.50 -12.34
N GLU A 474 -3.71 -11.60 -12.35
CA GLU A 474 -3.82 -12.50 -13.50
C GLU A 474 -4.76 -11.98 -14.60
N GLU A 475 -5.53 -10.92 -14.32
CA GLU A 475 -6.51 -10.33 -15.24
C GLU A 475 -5.87 -9.36 -16.25
N GLN A 476 -6.56 -9.09 -17.37
CA GLN A 476 -6.02 -8.31 -18.50
C GLN A 476 -5.63 -6.86 -18.17
N GLN A 477 -5.99 -6.33 -17.00
CA GLN A 477 -5.53 -5.03 -16.49
C GLN A 477 -4.50 -5.08 -15.38
N GLY A 478 -3.94 -6.25 -15.05
CA GLY A 478 -2.94 -6.36 -14.00
C GLY A 478 -1.71 -5.46 -14.19
N LEU A 479 -1.40 -5.11 -15.44
CA LEU A 479 -0.28 -4.24 -15.78
C LEU A 479 -0.60 -2.74 -15.65
N ASP A 480 -1.84 -2.33 -15.38
CA ASP A 480 -2.26 -0.92 -15.24
C ASP A 480 -2.01 -0.35 -13.84
N GLU A 481 -1.76 -1.20 -12.84
CA GLU A 481 -1.55 -0.74 -11.46
C GLU A 481 -0.26 0.07 -11.31
N HIS A 482 -0.38 1.28 -10.79
CA HIS A 482 0.72 2.22 -10.61
C HIS A 482 1.31 2.18 -9.19
N ASN A 483 0.54 1.74 -8.19
CA ASN A 483 1.02 1.57 -6.81
C ASN A 483 1.73 0.21 -6.65
N THR A 484 2.79 0.02 -7.42
CA THR A 484 3.68 -1.15 -7.37
C THR A 484 5.11 -0.71 -7.00
N ILE A 485 6.04 -1.66 -6.91
CA ILE A 485 7.46 -1.34 -6.66
C ILE A 485 8.07 -0.66 -7.89
N SER A 486 8.68 0.50 -7.66
CA SER A 486 9.51 1.24 -8.62
C SER A 486 10.93 1.42 -8.08
N ASN A 487 11.90 1.40 -8.99
CA ASN A 487 13.32 1.52 -8.67
C ASN A 487 13.90 2.77 -9.31
N PHE A 488 14.58 3.58 -8.49
CA PHE A 488 15.27 4.79 -8.90
C PHE A 488 16.75 4.71 -8.54
N LYS A 489 17.57 5.49 -9.25
CA LYS A 489 19.00 5.60 -8.99
C LYS A 489 19.48 7.03 -9.13
N HIS A 490 20.13 7.55 -8.09
CA HIS A 490 20.77 8.85 -8.14
C HIS A 490 22.05 8.78 -8.97
N ASN A 491 22.28 9.77 -9.84
CA ASN A 491 23.39 9.74 -10.80
C ASN A 491 24.75 10.11 -10.16
N PHE A 492 25.30 9.24 -9.31
CA PHE A 492 26.66 9.31 -8.79
C PHE A 492 27.22 7.89 -8.55
N LYS A 493 28.54 7.66 -8.75
CA LYS A 493 29.10 6.30 -8.93
C LYS A 493 29.97 5.77 -7.77
N SER A 494 30.01 6.49 -6.65
CA SER A 494 31.03 6.27 -5.61
C SER A 494 30.61 5.32 -4.48
N VAL A 495 29.34 4.88 -4.44
CA VAL A 495 28.77 4.03 -3.39
C VAL A 495 27.71 3.08 -3.97
N ASP A 496 27.41 2.01 -3.25
CA ASP A 496 26.37 1.03 -3.60
C ASP A 496 25.33 0.90 -2.46
N GLY A 497 24.93 2.04 -1.88
CA GLY A 497 23.90 2.07 -0.83
C GLY A 497 22.49 1.98 -1.42
N GLU A 498 21.59 1.30 -0.72
CA GLU A 498 20.19 1.13 -1.10
C GLU A 498 19.25 1.62 0.01
N LEU A 499 18.24 2.39 -0.39
CA LEU A 499 17.16 2.84 0.47
C LEU A 499 15.87 2.08 0.13
N ASP A 500 15.34 1.35 1.11
CA ASP A 500 14.07 0.62 1.00
C ASP A 500 12.90 1.46 1.55
N LEU A 501 12.00 1.85 0.66
CA LEU A 501 10.73 2.53 0.90
C LEU A 501 9.53 1.67 0.48
N VAL A 502 9.65 0.33 0.57
CA VAL A 502 8.56 -0.60 0.26
C VAL A 502 7.66 -0.82 1.50
N SER A 503 6.38 -0.50 1.38
CA SER A 503 5.36 -0.66 2.42
C SER A 503 4.80 -2.08 2.48
N GLU A 504 4.51 -2.56 3.69
CA GLU A 504 3.78 -3.83 3.91
C GLU A 504 2.26 -3.61 3.81
N ILE A 505 1.76 -2.40 4.14
CA ILE A 505 0.36 -2.03 3.93
C ILE A 505 0.22 -1.56 2.47
N ARG A 506 -0.66 -2.21 1.71
CA ARG A 506 -0.89 -2.01 0.29
C ARG A 506 -1.62 -0.70 -0.02
N ALA A 507 -1.53 -0.20 -1.25
CA ALA A 507 -2.33 0.92 -1.72
C ALA A 507 -2.78 0.77 -3.19
N ASP A 508 -2.61 -0.42 -3.77
CA ASP A 508 -3.03 -0.71 -5.13
C ASP A 508 -4.55 -0.73 -5.28
N ASN A 509 -5.01 -0.06 -6.34
CA ASN A 509 -6.41 0.09 -6.66
C ASN A 509 -7.00 -1.24 -7.15
N LEU A 510 -6.22 -2.02 -7.91
CA LEU A 510 -6.69 -3.28 -8.48
C LEU A 510 -7.01 -4.33 -7.42
N ALA A 511 -6.15 -4.62 -6.43
CA ALA A 511 -6.56 -5.60 -5.41
C ALA A 511 -7.75 -5.10 -4.60
N ILE A 512 -7.82 -3.81 -4.25
CA ILE A 512 -8.97 -3.25 -3.55
C ILE A 512 -10.26 -3.50 -4.34
N GLU A 513 -10.23 -3.24 -5.65
CA GLU A 513 -11.37 -3.41 -6.55
C GLU A 513 -11.75 -4.88 -6.75
N LEU A 514 -10.78 -5.77 -6.98
CA LEU A 514 -11.02 -7.20 -7.12
C LEU A 514 -11.56 -7.83 -5.83
N THR A 515 -11.03 -7.40 -4.68
CA THR A 515 -11.47 -7.86 -3.36
C THR A 515 -12.93 -7.52 -3.12
N ARG A 516 -13.32 -6.26 -3.30
CA ARG A 516 -14.68 -5.79 -2.98
C ARG A 516 -15.75 -6.29 -3.97
N ARG A 517 -15.36 -6.71 -5.18
CA ARG A 517 -16.25 -7.34 -6.18
C ARG A 517 -16.75 -8.72 -5.77
N LYS A 518 -16.18 -9.30 -4.71
CA LYS A 518 -16.69 -10.52 -4.05
C LYS A 518 -17.29 -10.20 -2.67
N PRO A 519 -18.36 -9.40 -2.56
CA PRO A 519 -18.93 -9.04 -1.26
C PRO A 519 -19.45 -10.27 -0.52
N ARG A 520 -19.46 -10.21 0.81
CA ARG A 520 -19.95 -11.30 1.67
C ARG A 520 -21.39 -11.70 1.36
N GLU A 521 -22.23 -10.75 0.95
CA GLU A 521 -23.66 -10.99 0.68
C GLU A 521 -23.86 -11.98 -0.47
N ASP A 522 -23.10 -11.83 -1.55
CA ASP A 522 -23.16 -12.72 -2.72
C ASP A 522 -22.19 -13.91 -2.58
N PHE A 523 -21.05 -13.72 -1.91
CA PHE A 523 -19.95 -14.70 -1.82
C PHE A 523 -19.53 -14.99 -0.36
N PRO A 524 -20.42 -15.53 0.49
CA PRO A 524 -20.16 -15.70 1.93
C PRO A 524 -19.13 -16.79 2.26
N THR A 525 -18.86 -17.70 1.32
CA THR A 525 -17.98 -18.88 1.53
C THR A 525 -16.72 -18.87 0.67
N GLU A 526 -16.56 -17.88 -0.21
CA GLU A 526 -15.36 -17.75 -1.05
C GLU A 526 -14.31 -16.88 -0.36
N ASP A 527 -13.05 -17.17 -0.66
CA ASP A 527 -11.90 -16.38 -0.22
C ASP A 527 -11.36 -15.52 -1.37
N THR A 528 -10.58 -14.50 -1.05
CA THR A 528 -9.72 -13.78 -1.99
C THR A 528 -8.27 -13.89 -1.52
N PRO A 529 -7.27 -13.89 -2.41
CA PRO A 529 -5.86 -13.89 -1.99
C PRO A 529 -5.50 -12.69 -1.11
N TYR A 530 -6.34 -11.64 -1.12
CA TYR A 530 -6.13 -10.35 -0.48
C TYR A 530 -6.87 -10.20 0.86
N ASP A 531 -7.63 -11.21 1.31
CA ASP A 531 -8.49 -11.12 2.49
C ASP A 531 -7.72 -10.75 3.77
N LYS A 532 -6.46 -11.18 3.87
CA LYS A 532 -5.56 -10.95 5.01
C LYS A 532 -4.71 -9.68 4.87
N ASP A 533 -4.71 -9.06 3.70
CA ASP A 533 -3.92 -7.87 3.46
C ASP A 533 -4.60 -6.64 4.07
N ASN A 534 -3.75 -5.69 4.48
CA ASN A 534 -4.20 -4.37 4.89
C ASN A 534 -3.94 -3.37 3.78
N PHE A 535 -4.88 -2.45 3.61
CA PHE A 535 -4.92 -1.45 2.55
C PHE A 535 -4.99 -0.04 3.11
N PHE A 536 -4.15 0.83 2.59
CA PHE A 536 -4.32 2.27 2.64
C PHE A 536 -5.34 2.71 1.58
N ILE A 537 -6.30 3.52 2.01
CA ILE A 537 -7.25 4.19 1.12
C ILE A 537 -7.22 5.67 1.45
N ASP A 538 -6.67 6.45 0.52
CA ASP A 538 -6.54 7.89 0.62
C ASP A 538 -7.91 8.54 0.48
N CYS A 539 -8.44 9.05 1.58
CA CYS A 539 -9.80 9.58 1.65
C CYS A 539 -9.83 11.07 1.99
N TYR A 540 -11.01 11.65 1.81
CA TYR A 540 -11.40 12.91 2.43
C TYR A 540 -12.69 12.70 3.20
N GLN A 541 -12.83 13.40 4.33
CA GLN A 541 -14.06 13.34 5.10
C GLN A 541 -15.16 14.19 4.46
N GLN A 542 -16.33 13.59 4.24
CA GLN A 542 -17.55 14.29 3.85
C GLN A 542 -18.67 13.90 4.81
N SER A 543 -19.17 14.87 5.57
CA SER A 543 -20.14 14.64 6.66
C SER A 543 -19.60 13.61 7.68
N SER A 544 -20.24 12.45 7.82
CA SER A 544 -19.85 11.37 8.73
C SER A 544 -19.09 10.22 8.05
N SER A 545 -18.80 10.32 6.75
CA SER A 545 -18.19 9.26 5.95
C SER A 545 -16.85 9.70 5.36
N TYR A 546 -16.00 8.72 5.06
CA TYR A 546 -14.71 8.90 4.40
C TYR A 546 -14.84 8.40 2.97
N ILE A 547 -14.58 9.27 1.99
CA ILE A 547 -14.72 8.93 0.58
C ILE A 547 -13.33 8.91 -0.04
N ASN A 548 -13.03 7.87 -0.83
CA ASN A 548 -11.76 7.80 -1.57
C ASN A 548 -11.56 9.05 -2.44
N ARG A 549 -10.33 9.56 -2.47
CA ARG A 549 -9.96 10.76 -3.22
C ARG A 549 -9.77 10.43 -4.69
N ASN A 550 -10.66 10.98 -5.52
CA ASN A 550 -10.45 11.06 -6.96
C ASN A 550 -9.43 12.15 -7.30
N TRP A 551 -8.97 12.16 -8.55
CA TRP A 551 -7.94 13.08 -9.03
C TRP A 551 -8.28 14.56 -8.82
N ASP A 552 -9.55 14.95 -9.00
CA ASP A 552 -10.01 16.34 -9.00
C ASP A 552 -9.85 17.05 -7.63
N LYS A 553 -9.60 16.28 -6.57
CA LYS A 553 -9.35 16.81 -5.21
C LYS A 553 -8.00 17.48 -5.10
N ASP A 554 -6.94 16.82 -5.57
CA ASP A 554 -5.55 17.22 -5.30
C ASP A 554 -4.75 17.52 -6.57
N PHE A 555 -5.24 17.11 -7.74
CA PHE A 555 -4.53 17.26 -9.02
C PHE A 555 -5.14 18.38 -9.88
N LYS A 556 -4.27 19.08 -10.62
CA LYS A 556 -4.59 20.22 -11.49
C LYS A 556 -5.19 19.77 -12.82
N VAL A 557 -4.70 18.64 -13.34
CA VAL A 557 -5.13 18.04 -14.61
C VAL A 557 -5.51 16.59 -14.39
N LEU A 558 -6.40 16.07 -15.25
CA LEU A 558 -6.76 14.66 -15.27
C LEU A 558 -5.48 13.83 -15.51
N PRO A 559 -5.18 12.82 -14.67
CA PRO A 559 -4.03 11.95 -14.88
C PRO A 559 -4.07 11.25 -16.23
N THR A 560 -2.90 10.88 -16.75
CA THR A 560 -2.77 10.14 -18.02
C THR A 560 -1.91 8.89 -17.83
N GLY A 561 -1.88 8.01 -18.83
CA GLY A 561 -1.05 6.80 -18.82
C GLY A 561 -1.60 5.63 -18.00
N ILE A 562 -2.84 5.74 -17.51
CA ILE A 562 -3.61 4.67 -16.88
C ILE A 562 -4.97 4.55 -17.55
N TYR A 563 -5.62 3.40 -17.42
CA TYR A 563 -7.01 3.23 -17.85
C TYR A 563 -7.98 3.98 -16.92
N SER A 564 -9.09 4.53 -17.42
CA SER A 564 -10.14 5.26 -16.65
C SER A 564 -9.59 6.13 -15.50
N PRO A 565 -8.74 7.14 -15.79
CA PRO A 565 -8.12 8.01 -14.78
C PRO A 565 -9.14 8.78 -13.91
N GLU A 566 -10.38 8.94 -14.39
CA GLU A 566 -11.49 9.58 -13.68
C GLU A 566 -11.92 8.79 -12.44
N THR A 567 -11.74 7.47 -12.44
CA THR A 567 -12.12 6.56 -11.35
C THR A 567 -10.93 6.09 -10.52
N ALA A 568 -9.71 6.55 -10.84
CA ALA A 568 -8.50 6.21 -10.09
C ALA A 568 -8.43 6.96 -8.76
N PHE A 569 -7.96 6.26 -7.73
CA PHE A 569 -7.69 6.81 -6.40
C PHE A 569 -6.29 6.38 -5.92
N ASN A 570 -5.92 6.74 -4.68
CA ASN A 570 -4.56 6.54 -4.13
C ASN A 570 -3.42 7.17 -4.97
N LEU A 571 -3.74 8.04 -5.93
CA LEU A 571 -2.77 8.70 -6.82
C LEU A 571 -1.70 9.49 -6.05
N ARG A 572 -2.05 10.08 -4.90
CA ARG A 572 -1.08 10.78 -4.03
C ARG A 572 -0.06 9.84 -3.41
N LEU A 573 -0.37 8.54 -3.31
CA LEU A 573 0.45 7.50 -2.70
C LEU A 573 1.32 6.76 -3.73
N SER A 574 1.28 7.18 -5.00
CA SER A 574 2.08 6.60 -6.07
C SER A 574 3.59 6.72 -5.82
N PRO A 575 4.42 5.82 -6.36
CA PRO A 575 5.86 5.77 -6.06
C PRO A 575 6.57 7.12 -6.31
N VAL A 576 6.35 7.76 -7.46
CA VAL A 576 6.95 9.07 -7.74
C VAL A 576 6.48 10.15 -6.75
N ASN A 577 5.18 10.20 -6.44
CA ASN A 577 4.63 11.17 -5.50
C ASN A 577 5.17 10.98 -4.08
N THR A 578 5.40 9.72 -3.69
CA THR A 578 6.03 9.37 -2.42
C THR A 578 7.53 9.71 -2.42
N LEU A 579 8.25 9.52 -3.52
CA LEU A 579 9.65 9.94 -3.66
C LEU A 579 9.80 11.46 -3.45
N TYR A 580 8.96 12.26 -4.12
CA TYR A 580 8.92 13.72 -3.91
C TYR A 580 8.66 14.06 -2.44
N ARG A 581 7.69 13.39 -1.80
CA ARG A 581 7.35 13.61 -0.39
C ARG A 581 8.50 13.27 0.57
N TYR A 582 9.21 12.18 0.31
CA TYR A 582 10.30 11.66 1.13
C TYR A 582 11.64 12.38 0.87
N SER A 583 11.75 13.11 -0.24
CA SER A 583 13.04 13.61 -0.75
C SER A 583 13.83 14.51 0.19
N ASN A 584 13.18 15.16 1.18
CA ASN A 584 13.88 15.93 2.22
C ASN A 584 14.78 15.04 3.12
N ARG A 585 14.64 13.71 3.07
CA ARG A 585 15.50 12.72 3.76
C ARG A 585 16.66 12.22 2.91
N LEU A 586 16.69 12.54 1.61
CA LEU A 586 17.72 12.07 0.68
C LEU A 586 18.97 12.96 0.77
N THR A 587 19.69 12.78 1.87
CA THR A 587 20.84 13.59 2.28
C THR A 587 21.91 13.74 1.19
N CYS A 588 22.20 12.68 0.44
CA CYS A 588 23.20 12.65 -0.63
C CYS A 588 22.91 13.66 -1.76
N LEU A 589 21.64 14.02 -2.00
CA LEU A 589 21.25 14.93 -3.07
C LEU A 589 21.73 16.35 -2.86
N SER A 590 22.03 16.74 -1.61
CA SER A 590 22.56 18.07 -1.30
C SER A 590 23.91 18.37 -1.98
N GLN A 591 24.66 17.35 -2.40
CA GLN A 591 25.93 17.49 -3.12
C GLN A 591 25.78 17.52 -4.65
N TYR A 592 24.61 17.14 -5.15
CA TYR A 592 24.38 16.92 -6.58
C TYR A 592 23.08 17.57 -7.08
N PRO A 593 22.79 18.85 -6.78
CA PRO A 593 21.54 19.49 -7.17
C PRO A 593 21.32 19.50 -8.69
N ASP A 594 22.40 19.67 -9.47
CA ASP A 594 22.33 19.75 -10.94
C ASP A 594 22.30 18.37 -11.63
N ARG A 595 22.32 17.28 -10.85
CA ARG A 595 22.23 15.91 -11.38
C ARG A 595 20.80 15.39 -11.29
N LYS A 596 20.55 14.27 -11.94
CA LYS A 596 19.25 13.62 -11.94
C LYS A 596 19.18 12.40 -11.02
N THR A 597 18.00 12.19 -10.48
CA THR A 597 17.50 10.89 -10.02
C THR A 597 16.85 10.22 -11.22
N LEU A 598 17.40 9.08 -11.62
CA LEU A 598 17.01 8.36 -12.81
C LEU A 598 16.00 7.26 -12.46
N PHE A 599 14.98 7.11 -13.28
CA PHE A 599 14.14 5.92 -13.23
C PHE A 599 14.93 4.72 -13.78
N VAL A 600 14.81 3.55 -13.12
CA VAL A 600 15.48 2.32 -13.54
C VAL A 600 14.48 1.34 -14.14
N ASN A 601 13.47 0.95 -13.36
CA ASN A 601 12.38 0.05 -13.78
C ASN A 601 11.24 0.10 -12.74
N ALA A 602 10.10 -0.52 -13.08
CA ALA A 602 8.98 -0.75 -12.18
C ALA A 602 8.40 -2.13 -12.43
N VAL A 603 7.72 -2.69 -11.43
CA VAL A 603 6.98 -3.95 -11.54
C VAL A 603 5.70 -3.75 -12.35
N GLY A 604 4.93 -2.70 -12.03
CA GLY A 604 3.68 -2.35 -12.70
C GLY A 604 3.77 -1.14 -13.62
N ASN A 605 2.66 -0.42 -13.74
CA ASN A 605 2.51 0.70 -14.66
C ASN A 605 3.38 1.89 -14.27
N SER A 606 4.34 2.22 -15.13
CA SER A 606 5.21 3.40 -15.00
C SER A 606 4.87 4.54 -15.97
N GLN A 607 3.74 4.43 -16.67
CA GLN A 607 3.23 5.45 -17.60
C GLN A 607 2.37 6.50 -16.92
N LEU A 608 1.92 6.27 -15.67
CA LEU A 608 1.11 7.24 -14.94
C LEU A 608 1.81 8.59 -14.87
N GLU A 609 1.11 9.64 -15.33
CA GLU A 609 1.51 11.03 -15.13
C GLU A 609 0.45 11.77 -14.32
N THR A 610 0.91 12.48 -13.29
CA THR A 610 0.06 13.28 -12.40
C THR A 610 0.62 14.69 -12.23
N GLN A 611 -0.23 15.70 -12.01
CA GLN A 611 0.21 17.05 -11.65
C GLN A 611 -0.59 17.57 -10.46
N LEU A 612 0.05 17.73 -9.31
CA LEU A 612 -0.62 18.28 -8.12
C LEU A 612 -1.02 19.74 -8.36
N LYS A 613 -2.04 20.20 -7.62
CA LYS A 613 -2.42 21.62 -7.60
C LYS A 613 -1.28 22.48 -7.05
N ASP A 614 -1.21 23.71 -7.57
CA ASP A 614 -0.23 24.72 -7.18
C ASP A 614 -0.35 25.06 -5.69
N VAL A 615 0.79 25.28 -5.03
CA VAL A 615 0.84 25.65 -3.60
C VAL A 615 1.09 27.15 -3.48
N GLY A 616 0.02 27.91 -3.31
CA GLY A 616 0.08 29.37 -3.31
C GLY A 616 0.48 29.89 -4.69
N ALA A 617 1.65 30.53 -4.79
CA ALA A 617 2.20 31.02 -6.06
C ALA A 617 3.21 30.06 -6.71
N VAL A 618 3.46 28.90 -6.09
CA VAL A 618 4.41 27.89 -6.59
C VAL A 618 3.68 26.93 -7.50
N GLU A 619 4.02 26.97 -8.80
CA GLU A 619 3.56 25.99 -9.78
C GLU A 619 4.23 24.63 -9.54
N ILE A 620 3.45 23.56 -9.63
CA ILE A 620 3.96 22.20 -9.50
C ILE A 620 4.01 21.55 -10.88
N ASP A 621 5.19 21.10 -11.28
CA ASP A 621 5.40 20.41 -12.56
C ASP A 621 4.73 19.02 -12.59
N PRO A 622 4.33 18.53 -13.78
CA PRO A 622 3.86 17.16 -13.97
C PRO A 622 4.91 16.13 -13.53
N ARG A 623 4.44 15.01 -12.99
CA ARG A 623 5.22 13.92 -12.44
C ARG A 623 4.84 12.63 -13.14
N LEU A 624 5.72 12.17 -14.01
CA LEU A 624 5.65 10.88 -14.67
C LEU A 624 6.37 9.81 -13.82
N GLU A 625 5.77 8.65 -13.59
CA GLU A 625 6.37 7.58 -12.77
C GLU A 625 7.74 7.13 -13.30
N ARG A 626 7.89 6.99 -14.62
CA ARG A 626 9.18 6.70 -15.28
C ARG A 626 10.06 7.94 -15.57
N GLY A 627 9.72 9.09 -15.02
CA GLY A 627 10.40 10.35 -15.30
C GLY A 627 11.73 10.46 -14.55
N ASP A 628 12.77 10.91 -15.24
CA ASP A 628 13.99 11.36 -14.58
C ASP A 628 13.76 12.73 -13.93
N ILE A 629 14.16 12.88 -12.68
CA ILE A 629 13.92 14.08 -11.88
C ILE A 629 15.23 14.82 -11.65
N LEU A 630 15.28 16.13 -11.90
CA LEU A 630 16.43 16.94 -11.49
C LEU A 630 16.43 17.04 -9.96
N ASN A 631 17.57 16.78 -9.33
CA ASN A 631 17.64 16.72 -7.88
C ASN A 631 17.27 18.05 -7.20
N SER A 632 17.41 19.18 -7.90
CA SER A 632 16.96 20.49 -7.43
C SER A 632 15.43 20.67 -7.42
N ASP A 633 14.68 19.85 -8.15
CA ASP A 633 13.21 19.92 -8.23
C ASP A 633 12.56 19.16 -7.06
N LEU A 634 13.35 18.33 -6.36
CA LEU A 634 12.95 17.63 -5.14
C LEU A 634 13.01 18.56 -3.91
N LEU A 635 12.37 18.14 -2.81
CA LEU A 635 12.46 18.89 -1.55
C LEU A 635 13.90 18.95 -1.08
N LYS A 636 14.34 20.15 -0.69
CA LYS A 636 15.69 20.39 -0.17
C LYS A 636 16.01 19.44 1.00
N PRO A 637 17.08 18.62 0.89
CA PRO A 637 17.44 17.70 1.96
C PRO A 637 17.67 18.42 3.29
N LEU A 638 17.25 17.80 4.40
CA LEU A 638 17.41 18.34 5.75
C LEU A 638 18.87 18.38 6.20
N PHE A 639 19.68 17.45 5.69
CA PHE A 639 21.05 17.22 6.10
C PHE A 639 22.02 17.34 4.93
N GLN A 640 23.28 17.56 5.29
CA GLN A 640 24.43 17.28 4.42
C GLN A 640 24.90 15.84 4.69
N PRO A 641 25.52 15.13 3.74
CA PRO A 641 25.90 13.71 3.87
C PRO A 641 27.16 13.52 4.71
N TYR A 642 27.22 14.18 5.85
CA TYR A 642 28.36 14.17 6.74
C TYR A 642 27.90 14.14 8.20
N GLU A 643 28.50 13.23 8.96
CA GLU A 643 28.51 13.27 10.41
C GLU A 643 29.75 14.05 10.85
N ALA A 644 29.57 15.06 11.69
CA ALA A 644 30.66 15.79 12.34
C ALA A 644 30.88 15.21 13.75
N THR A 645 32.10 14.75 14.01
CA THR A 645 32.53 14.24 15.32
C THR A 645 33.66 15.11 15.87
N PHE A 646 33.55 15.52 17.13
CA PHE A 646 34.59 16.33 17.78
C PHE A 646 34.53 16.19 19.31
N VAL A 647 35.58 16.70 19.96
CA VAL A 647 35.65 16.74 21.42
C VAL A 647 34.90 17.96 21.93
N TYR A 648 33.86 17.71 22.73
CA TYR A 648 33.11 18.76 23.43
C TYR A 648 32.52 18.20 24.71
N ARG A 649 32.67 18.95 25.80
CA ARG A 649 32.07 18.58 27.09
C ARG A 649 30.95 19.54 27.43
N PHE A 650 29.70 19.06 27.34
CA PHE A 650 28.57 19.79 27.87
C PHE A 650 28.74 20.00 29.38
N SER A 651 28.40 21.21 29.83
CA SER A 651 28.12 21.46 31.24
C SER A 651 26.81 20.78 31.66
N GLU A 652 26.66 20.51 32.95
CA GLU A 652 25.41 19.97 33.52
C GLU A 652 24.19 20.87 33.22
N GLU A 653 24.39 22.18 33.10
CA GLU A 653 23.33 23.11 32.72
C GLU A 653 22.93 22.94 31.26
N GLN A 654 23.91 22.79 30.35
CA GLN A 654 23.62 22.54 28.94
C GLN A 654 22.95 21.18 28.72
N LEU A 655 23.38 20.11 29.41
CA LEU A 655 22.72 18.81 29.33
C LEU A 655 21.27 18.89 29.82
N ARG A 656 21.03 19.54 30.96
CA ARG A 656 19.67 19.75 31.45
C ARG A 656 18.84 20.59 30.49
N TYR A 657 19.43 21.60 29.87
CA TYR A 657 18.74 22.42 28.89
C TYR A 657 18.44 21.65 27.60
N LEU A 658 19.36 20.82 27.12
CA LEU A 658 19.17 19.95 25.95
C LEU A 658 18.03 18.93 26.15
N MET A 659 17.86 18.42 27.37
CA MET A 659 16.83 17.45 27.72
C MET A 659 15.48 18.07 28.10
N LYS A 660 15.35 19.41 28.11
CA LYS A 660 14.08 20.10 28.33
C LYS A 660 13.22 20.12 27.06
N SER A 661 11.95 20.47 27.26
CA SER A 661 11.02 20.81 26.18
C SER A 661 10.46 22.21 26.39
N THR A 662 10.21 22.94 25.30
CA THR A 662 9.47 24.21 25.28
C THR A 662 8.28 24.03 24.36
N ASP A 663 7.08 24.42 24.81
CA ASP A 663 5.81 24.25 24.07
C ASP A 663 5.58 22.81 23.58
N GLY A 664 5.99 21.83 24.39
CA GLY A 664 5.89 20.41 24.06
C GLY A 664 6.91 19.91 23.04
N ILE A 665 7.86 20.74 22.59
CA ILE A 665 8.91 20.35 21.64
C ILE A 665 10.24 20.17 22.39
N PRO A 666 10.83 18.96 22.36
CA PRO A 666 12.14 18.71 22.96
C PRO A 666 13.28 19.53 22.35
N HIS A 667 14.18 20.04 23.19
CA HIS A 667 15.30 20.88 22.76
C HIS A 667 16.33 20.11 21.90
N TYR A 668 16.44 18.79 22.08
CA TYR A 668 17.29 17.94 21.24
C TYR A 668 16.79 17.77 19.79
N TYR A 669 15.61 18.31 19.43
CA TYR A 669 15.17 18.45 18.03
C TYR A 669 15.79 19.64 17.31
N TYR A 670 16.35 20.59 18.06
CA TYR A 670 16.97 21.78 17.51
C TYR A 670 18.44 21.52 17.19
N SER A 671 18.93 22.20 16.16
CA SER A 671 20.35 22.12 15.79
C SER A 671 21.27 22.74 16.85
N LEU A 672 22.48 22.24 16.94
CA LEU A 672 23.58 22.81 17.72
C LEU A 672 24.47 23.62 16.78
N LYS A 673 24.90 24.80 17.23
CA LYS A 673 25.81 25.68 16.50
C LYS A 673 27.24 25.50 17.02
N TYR A 674 28.23 25.46 16.15
CA TYR A 674 29.65 25.42 16.54
C TYR A 674 30.52 26.17 15.52
N THR A 675 31.70 26.58 15.95
CA THR A 675 32.72 27.23 15.10
C THR A 675 33.92 26.31 14.96
N ASP A 676 34.30 26.00 13.72
CA ASP A 676 35.45 25.14 13.44
C ASP A 676 36.80 25.88 13.53
N ARG A 677 37.91 25.14 13.36
CA ARG A 677 39.28 25.69 13.39
C ARG A 677 39.56 26.75 12.32
N ASN A 678 38.79 26.77 11.23
CA ASN A 678 38.92 27.73 10.14
C ASN A 678 38.05 28.98 10.38
N GLY A 679 37.30 29.02 11.48
CA GLY A 679 36.37 30.11 11.80
C GLY A 679 35.01 29.98 11.13
N ASN A 680 34.70 28.85 10.49
CA ASN A 680 33.39 28.66 9.85
C ASN A 680 32.33 28.32 10.90
N ILE A 681 31.17 28.96 10.79
CA ILE A 681 29.99 28.64 11.59
C ILE A 681 29.28 27.44 10.94
N ASN A 682 29.12 26.39 11.72
CA ASN A 682 28.47 25.15 11.31
C ASN A 682 27.28 24.85 12.22
N TYR A 683 26.37 24.03 11.71
CA TYR A 683 25.19 23.56 12.43
C TYR A 683 25.03 22.06 12.25
N GLY A 684 24.57 21.37 13.29
CA GLY A 684 24.27 19.95 13.21
C GLY A 684 23.26 19.49 14.25
N PHE A 685 22.58 18.39 13.99
CA PHE A 685 21.64 17.79 14.93
C PHE A 685 22.33 16.68 15.71
N LEU A 686 22.10 16.63 17.02
CA LEU A 686 22.70 15.62 17.88
C LEU A 686 22.32 14.21 17.41
N LEU A 687 23.32 13.36 17.15
CA LEU A 687 23.14 11.92 16.97
C LEU A 687 23.61 11.16 18.21
N GLU A 688 24.77 11.56 18.75
CA GLU A 688 25.37 10.88 19.90
C GLU A 688 26.18 11.85 20.76
N TYR A 689 26.15 11.64 22.07
CA TYR A 689 27.04 12.26 23.04
C TYR A 689 27.53 11.24 24.05
N GLN A 690 28.85 11.11 24.19
CA GLN A 690 29.51 10.32 25.21
C GLN A 690 30.13 11.29 26.24
N PRO A 691 29.60 11.35 27.49
CA PRO A 691 30.16 12.13 28.59
C PRO A 691 31.45 11.46 29.08
N SER A 692 32.48 11.62 28.27
CA SER A 692 33.85 11.19 28.48
C SER A 692 34.61 12.25 29.31
N LYS A 693 35.79 11.94 29.88
CA LYS A 693 36.67 12.98 30.48
C LYS A 693 36.84 14.20 29.56
N GLU A 694 36.99 13.94 28.26
CA GLU A 694 37.11 14.96 27.21
C GLU A 694 35.74 15.30 26.58
N GLY A 695 34.79 14.35 26.59
CA GLY A 695 33.48 14.48 25.95
C GLY A 695 33.58 14.31 24.45
N GLN A 696 32.80 13.40 23.86
CA GLN A 696 32.74 13.22 22.41
C GLN A 696 31.31 13.43 21.95
N ILE A 697 31.13 14.26 20.93
CA ILE A 697 29.83 14.53 20.33
C ILE A 697 29.88 14.15 18.85
N LYS A 698 28.77 13.60 18.36
CA LYS A 698 28.53 13.30 16.96
C LYS A 698 27.23 13.98 16.52
N LEU A 699 27.31 14.75 15.45
CA LEU A 699 26.20 15.49 14.86
C LEU A 699 25.99 15.06 13.41
N ILE A 700 24.75 14.97 12.93
CA ILE A 700 24.49 15.01 11.48
C ILE A 700 24.48 16.46 11.04
N LYS A 701 25.28 16.82 10.02
CA LYS A 701 25.40 18.20 9.57
C LYS A 701 24.06 18.67 8.99
N ALA A 702 23.59 19.81 9.49
CA ALA A 702 22.34 20.39 9.05
C ALA A 702 22.54 21.12 7.72
N ASN A 703 21.63 20.93 6.77
CA ASN A 703 21.65 21.66 5.51
C ASN A 703 20.99 23.02 5.69
N TYR A 704 21.77 23.99 6.14
CA TYR A 704 21.38 25.39 6.32
C TYR A 704 21.50 26.23 5.05
N GLY A 705 21.59 25.63 3.86
CA GLY A 705 21.75 26.37 2.61
C GLY A 705 20.78 27.56 2.54
N ILE A 706 21.27 28.70 2.06
CA ILE A 706 20.50 29.93 1.80
C ILE A 706 19.27 29.61 0.94
#